data_AF-A0A3Q2XWZ4-F1
#
_entry.id   AF-A0A3Q2XWZ4-F1
#
_cell.length_a   1.000
_cell.length_b   1.000
_cell.length_c   1.000
_cell.angle_alpha   90.00
_cell.angle_beta   90.00
_cell.angle_gamma   90.00
#
_symmetry.space_group_name_H-M   'P 1'
#
loop_
_entity.id
_entity.type
_entity.pdbx_description
1 polymer ?
#
loop_
_entity_poly.entity_id
_entity_poly.type
_entity_poly.pdbx_seq_one_letter_code
_entity_poly.pdbx_strand_id
1 'polypeptide(L)'
;MSLDGVDPALLFPILPRMQPALYTLCDKVEQPVSANTEVTSSTNASHGDASMEVAGSSSSSPFAIWSEDMWKRKKEAYLWIDDKDGKLGCKVCSSISDLSVFKAQGSRMGDEWRSYRISCIGTDKSTMLTSLRKKILRHEHSSGHVAAQRSQAIAKRETIAKVCDRMNASYMKATCTVFRTVYHIVQKNRPFSDHYGLMELQSENGIDTGVGLHSCYSATQITDHIEIEGNISVLIDETTSLGCKTALIVYLKCETDKTYDPHFMFLDLIELPNQTADTILQCLLKCLDAHGFDDTYLKKHLVAFASDGASIMLARKSGVAKRMTERYPNILIWHCLNHRLELAVSDTVLGAPGVNHFQAFMDKLYTVYSRSPQNQKELAECVATLEKEVGKIGRVLRTRWVSSSLRTVSAVWDNFEALCRAASDRMSYRGLLKRLTSKQFLLDSALMHDTLNELSLLSECLQRRTASVPYADKLMKRSIRFIEAMGERPGPKVLAAKIVVSTGRFGSVELTDNAKILSINRQQFLRSLSNNISHRMFTTVSSRRANAQDESDYVQLIKQLNVLEPGNWPPAQDMPPGFGETEIAALCQRFRLHIASAINGFRDFIESSGDDDDTPADLRPLMNCTKLIPCNTLIERVSALMFIKLHGPPMKQWDPTSYVTTWLRCHHSAEDRRTRPATETRSELPDPVWRFL
;
A
#
# COMPACT_ATOMS: atom_id res chain seq x y z
N MET A 1 7.02 16.07 -0.11
CA MET A 1 8.07 17.11 0.01
C MET A 1 9.17 16.80 -0.99
N SER A 2 9.54 17.74 -1.86
CA SER A 2 10.61 17.59 -2.86
C SER A 2 11.88 18.32 -2.41
N LEU A 3 13.01 17.61 -2.31
CA LEU A 3 14.29 18.14 -1.80
C LEU A 3 15.12 18.84 -2.90
N ASP A 4 14.77 20.09 -3.21
CA ASP A 4 15.56 21.00 -4.05
C ASP A 4 15.92 22.28 -3.26
N GLY A 5 16.73 22.14 -2.21
CA GLY A 5 17.10 23.29 -1.37
C GLY A 5 17.85 23.03 -0.06
N VAL A 6 18.57 21.92 0.09
CA VAL A 6 19.49 21.70 1.22
C VAL A 6 20.93 21.92 0.74
N ASP A 7 21.74 22.59 1.54
CA ASP A 7 23.14 22.90 1.23
C ASP A 7 24.01 21.62 1.24
N PRO A 8 24.74 21.30 0.15
CA PRO A 8 25.57 20.10 0.08
C PRO A 8 26.77 20.10 1.06
N ALA A 9 27.12 21.23 1.68
CA ALA A 9 28.24 21.33 2.62
C ALA A 9 28.03 20.55 3.95
N LEU A 10 26.80 20.13 4.27
CA LEU A 10 26.46 19.48 5.55
C LEU A 10 26.41 17.94 5.50
N LEU A 11 26.74 17.31 4.37
CA LEU A 11 26.51 15.88 4.13
C LEU A 11 27.73 14.93 4.31
N PHE A 12 28.92 15.45 4.65
CA PHE A 12 30.14 14.63 4.77
C PHE A 12 31.01 14.96 6.00
N PRO A 13 30.93 14.17 7.08
CA PRO A 13 32.05 13.98 7.99
C PRO A 13 33.12 13.11 7.32
N ILE A 14 34.37 13.56 7.33
CA ILE A 14 35.52 12.79 6.80
C ILE A 14 35.76 11.58 7.71
N LEU A 15 35.91 10.39 7.15
CA LEU A 15 36.24 9.15 7.88
C LEU A 15 37.75 9.03 8.16
N PRO A 16 38.19 8.97 9.43
CA PRO A 16 39.49 8.41 9.79
C PRO A 16 39.38 6.90 10.06
N ARG A 17 40.38 6.13 9.61
CA ARG A 17 40.54 4.70 10.00
C ARG A 17 41.03 4.61 11.45
N MET A 18 40.49 3.67 12.24
CA MET A 18 41.23 3.02 13.35
C MET A 18 40.81 1.55 13.52
N GLN A 19 41.69 0.78 14.16
CA GLN A 19 41.55 -0.67 14.46
C GLN A 19 40.91 -0.91 15.85
N PRO A 20 40.43 -2.14 16.16
CA PRO A 20 39.76 -2.42 17.42
C PRO A 20 40.72 -2.47 18.62
N ALA A 21 40.22 -2.04 19.78
CA ALA A 21 40.87 -2.24 21.08
C ALA A 21 39.93 -3.07 21.98
N LEU A 22 40.50 -4.07 22.68
CA LEU A 22 39.82 -4.77 23.76
C LEU A 22 39.67 -3.84 24.96
N TYR A 23 38.57 -3.96 25.71
CA TYR A 23 38.63 -3.83 27.17
C TYR A 23 37.63 -4.77 27.85
N THR A 24 38.15 -5.60 28.74
CA THR A 24 37.41 -6.47 29.66
C THR A 24 37.22 -5.74 30.99
N LEU A 25 36.11 -5.96 31.69
CA LEU A 25 36.04 -5.82 33.16
C LEU A 25 34.81 -6.56 33.72
N CYS A 26 34.94 -7.07 34.95
CA CYS A 26 33.90 -7.79 35.69
C CYS A 26 33.30 -6.92 36.80
N ASP A 27 32.11 -7.29 37.27
CA ASP A 27 31.80 -7.76 38.65
C ASP A 27 30.26 -7.98 38.76
N LYS A 28 29.69 -9.06 39.31
CA LYS A 28 29.82 -9.79 40.61
C LYS A 28 29.04 -9.16 41.78
N VAL A 29 28.65 -10.01 42.76
CA VAL A 29 27.72 -9.77 43.91
C VAL A 29 26.24 -9.79 43.46
N GLU A 30 25.30 -10.59 44.03
CA GLU A 30 25.34 -11.65 45.07
C GLU A 30 24.17 -12.67 44.95
N GLN A 31 23.98 -13.54 45.96
CA GLN A 31 22.78 -14.35 46.25
C GLN A 31 22.51 -14.35 47.77
N PRO A 32 21.27 -14.61 48.21
CA PRO A 32 20.98 -15.84 49.00
C PRO A 32 19.88 -16.72 48.33
N VAL A 33 19.85 -18.07 48.37
CA VAL A 33 20.00 -19.05 49.49
C VAL A 33 18.80 -19.00 50.45
N SER A 34 18.04 -20.05 50.79
CA SER A 34 17.88 -21.47 50.34
C SER A 34 16.59 -22.04 51.02
N ALA A 35 16.15 -23.32 51.04
CA ALA A 35 16.69 -24.63 50.63
C ALA A 35 15.54 -25.69 50.56
N ASN A 36 15.81 -26.89 49.98
CA ASN A 36 15.37 -28.25 50.42
C ASN A 36 13.85 -28.60 50.51
N THR A 37 13.39 -29.85 50.34
CA THR A 37 14.05 -31.16 50.07
C THR A 37 13.11 -32.12 49.31
N GLU A 38 13.71 -33.11 48.61
CA GLU A 38 13.37 -34.55 48.52
C GLU A 38 11.95 -35.11 48.81
N VAL A 39 11.49 -36.26 48.28
CA VAL A 39 11.74 -37.14 47.10
C VAL A 39 10.89 -38.42 47.34
N THR A 40 10.69 -39.30 46.34
CA THR A 40 10.11 -40.67 46.44
C THR A 40 8.64 -40.83 46.89
N SER A 41 7.89 -41.89 46.51
CA SER A 41 7.98 -42.76 45.32
C SER A 41 6.73 -43.63 45.10
N SER A 42 6.53 -44.04 43.84
CA SER A 42 6.18 -45.41 43.39
C SER A 42 4.88 -46.13 43.82
N THR A 43 4.10 -46.48 42.78
CA THR A 43 3.56 -47.84 42.44
C THR A 43 2.36 -48.48 43.17
N ASN A 44 1.39 -48.89 42.33
CA ASN A 44 0.70 -50.19 42.26
C ASN A 44 -0.34 -50.58 43.36
N ALA A 45 -1.35 -51.43 43.09
CA ALA A 45 -2.05 -51.78 41.83
C ALA A 45 -3.37 -52.58 42.08
N SER A 46 -4.32 -52.44 41.15
CA SER A 46 -5.22 -53.51 40.59
C SER A 46 -6.25 -54.31 41.43
N HIS A 47 -7.37 -54.65 40.75
CA HIS A 47 -8.43 -55.62 41.09
C HIS A 47 -9.39 -55.29 42.27
N GLY A 48 -10.67 -55.70 42.28
CA GLY A 48 -11.47 -56.41 41.26
C GLY A 48 -12.96 -56.65 41.66
N ASP A 49 -13.72 -57.24 40.72
CA ASP A 49 -15.06 -57.90 40.81
C ASP A 49 -16.39 -57.17 41.20
N ALA A 50 -17.26 -57.06 40.18
CA ALA A 50 -18.59 -57.67 40.00
C ALA A 50 -19.71 -57.64 41.07
N SER A 51 -20.93 -57.22 40.68
CA SER A 51 -22.13 -58.11 40.49
C SER A 51 -23.52 -57.43 40.46
N MET A 52 -24.38 -57.93 39.55
CA MET A 52 -25.87 -58.01 39.58
C MET A 52 -26.80 -56.76 39.52
N GLU A 53 -28.02 -57.02 39.02
CA GLU A 53 -29.13 -56.09 38.76
C GLU A 53 -30.26 -56.20 39.80
N VAL A 54 -31.04 -55.13 40.01
CA VAL A 54 -32.47 -55.18 40.40
C VAL A 54 -33.21 -53.98 39.77
N ALA A 55 -34.45 -54.17 39.28
CA ALA A 55 -35.29 -53.11 38.70
C ALA A 55 -36.41 -52.63 39.64
N GLY A 56 -36.82 -51.35 39.57
CA GLY A 56 -37.94 -50.85 40.38
C GLY A 56 -38.37 -49.38 40.20
N SER A 57 -39.56 -49.20 39.60
CA SER A 57 -40.58 -48.13 39.79
C SER A 57 -40.38 -46.64 39.40
N SER A 58 -41.34 -46.18 38.58
CA SER A 58 -42.02 -44.85 38.55
C SER A 58 -41.22 -43.54 38.51
N SER A 59 -41.22 -42.88 37.34
CA SER A 59 -40.91 -41.46 37.16
C SER A 59 -42.18 -40.60 37.00
N SER A 60 -42.42 -39.67 37.92
CA SER A 60 -43.47 -38.65 37.78
C SER A 60 -42.94 -37.43 37.00
N SER A 61 -43.62 -37.06 35.92
CA SER A 61 -43.16 -36.03 34.98
C SER A 61 -43.84 -34.66 35.18
N PRO A 62 -43.12 -33.52 35.03
CA PRO A 62 -43.69 -32.16 35.11
C PRO A 62 -44.86 -31.90 34.14
N PHE A 63 -44.90 -32.63 33.02
CA PHE A 63 -46.01 -32.60 32.05
C PHE A 63 -47.37 -33.00 32.66
N ALA A 64 -47.40 -33.64 33.84
CA ALA A 64 -48.65 -33.92 34.56
C ALA A 64 -49.35 -32.66 35.13
N ILE A 65 -48.64 -31.53 35.26
CA ILE A 65 -49.13 -30.34 36.00
C ILE A 65 -49.31 -29.11 35.10
N TRP A 66 -48.42 -28.89 34.14
CA TRP A 66 -48.59 -27.85 33.10
C TRP A 66 -49.27 -28.42 31.86
N SER A 67 -50.22 -27.67 31.27
CA SER A 67 -50.63 -27.93 29.90
C SER A 67 -49.52 -27.54 28.92
N GLU A 68 -49.57 -28.06 27.70
CA GLU A 68 -48.54 -27.83 26.68
C GLU A 68 -48.33 -26.33 26.38
N ASP A 69 -49.40 -25.54 26.36
CA ASP A 69 -49.33 -24.08 26.16
C ASP A 69 -48.73 -23.34 27.36
N MET A 70 -48.96 -23.84 28.59
CA MET A 70 -48.29 -23.30 29.79
C MET A 70 -46.79 -23.58 29.76
N TRP A 71 -46.39 -24.74 29.22
CA TRP A 71 -44.98 -25.11 29.04
C TRP A 71 -44.31 -24.26 27.96
N LYS A 72 -44.91 -24.12 26.77
CA LYS A 72 -44.42 -23.26 25.67
C LYS A 72 -44.16 -21.83 26.16
N ARG A 73 -45.18 -21.19 26.74
CA ARG A 73 -45.08 -19.82 27.31
C ARG A 73 -44.04 -19.68 28.42
N LYS A 74 -43.70 -20.76 29.14
CA LYS A 74 -42.65 -20.75 30.18
C LYS A 74 -41.25 -21.00 29.63
N LYS A 75 -41.12 -21.79 28.55
CA LYS A 75 -39.85 -21.99 27.84
C LYS A 75 -39.44 -20.75 27.03
N GLU A 76 -40.41 -19.98 26.54
CA GLU A 76 -40.22 -18.65 25.94
C GLU A 76 -39.79 -17.62 27.00
N ALA A 77 -40.55 -17.49 28.10
CA ALA A 77 -40.26 -16.51 29.15
C ALA A 77 -38.94 -16.78 29.90
N TYR A 78 -38.55 -18.05 30.04
CA TYR A 78 -37.34 -18.45 30.76
C TYR A 78 -36.49 -19.38 29.89
N LEU A 79 -35.72 -18.78 28.97
CA LEU A 79 -34.87 -19.50 28.01
C LEU A 79 -33.86 -20.48 28.66
N TRP A 80 -33.58 -20.35 29.96
CA TRP A 80 -32.72 -21.23 30.74
C TRP A 80 -33.41 -22.48 31.30
N ILE A 81 -34.76 -22.51 31.33
CA ILE A 81 -35.55 -23.68 31.73
C ILE A 81 -35.46 -24.75 30.66
N ASP A 82 -35.39 -26.01 31.09
CA ASP A 82 -35.27 -27.16 30.23
C ASP A 82 -35.92 -28.41 30.85
N ASP A 83 -36.29 -29.36 30.01
CA ASP A 83 -36.79 -30.68 30.43
C ASP A 83 -35.85 -31.76 29.91
N LYS A 84 -35.54 -32.75 30.75
CA LYS A 84 -34.81 -33.94 30.34
C LYS A 84 -35.48 -35.17 30.94
N ASP A 85 -35.80 -36.13 30.08
CA ASP A 85 -36.46 -37.40 30.43
C ASP A 85 -37.77 -37.21 31.22
N GLY A 86 -38.51 -36.13 30.94
CA GLY A 86 -39.70 -35.75 31.68
C GLY A 86 -39.39 -35.32 33.11
N LYS A 87 -38.38 -34.47 33.30
CA LYS A 87 -38.01 -33.84 34.58
C LYS A 87 -37.47 -32.43 34.36
N LEU A 88 -37.86 -31.51 35.24
CA LEU A 88 -37.55 -30.09 35.12
C LEU A 88 -36.15 -29.75 35.67
N GLY A 89 -35.38 -28.98 34.92
CA GLY A 89 -34.04 -28.52 35.31
C GLY A 89 -33.63 -27.22 34.63
N CYS A 90 -32.33 -26.89 34.71
CA CYS A 90 -31.75 -25.70 34.08
C CYS A 90 -30.53 -26.06 33.22
N LYS A 91 -30.64 -25.85 31.90
CA LYS A 91 -29.58 -26.16 30.92
C LYS A 91 -28.30 -25.33 31.07
N VAL A 92 -28.39 -24.16 31.71
CA VAL A 92 -27.22 -23.32 32.02
C VAL A 92 -26.46 -23.86 33.24
N CYS A 93 -27.17 -24.39 34.24
CA CYS A 93 -26.56 -24.94 35.45
C CYS A 93 -26.07 -26.39 35.29
N SER A 94 -26.62 -27.15 34.34
CA SER A 94 -26.19 -28.52 34.01
C SER A 94 -24.95 -28.57 33.13
N SER A 95 -24.69 -27.56 32.29
CA SER A 95 -23.62 -27.57 31.28
C SER A 95 -22.23 -27.15 31.78
N ILE A 96 -22.09 -26.68 33.03
CA ILE A 96 -20.80 -26.25 33.60
C ILE A 96 -20.18 -27.41 34.38
N SER A 97 -19.18 -28.09 33.82
CA SER A 97 -18.54 -29.26 34.46
C SER A 97 -17.73 -28.89 35.71
N ASP A 98 -16.89 -27.85 35.63
CA ASP A 98 -15.98 -27.44 36.71
C ASP A 98 -16.67 -26.53 37.75
N LEU A 99 -16.48 -26.84 39.03
CA LEU A 99 -17.06 -26.15 40.19
C LEU A 99 -16.03 -25.36 41.03
N SER A 100 -14.74 -25.39 40.66
CA SER A 100 -13.64 -24.71 41.36
C SER A 100 -13.90 -23.21 41.53
N VAL A 101 -14.27 -22.53 40.43
CA VAL A 101 -14.51 -21.08 40.35
C VAL A 101 -15.57 -20.60 41.35
N PHE A 102 -16.60 -21.41 41.62
CA PHE A 102 -17.72 -21.03 42.48
C PHE A 102 -17.40 -21.15 43.98
N LYS A 103 -16.48 -22.05 44.36
CA LYS A 103 -16.03 -22.18 45.76
C LYS A 103 -15.34 -20.91 46.26
N ALA A 104 -14.58 -20.23 45.40
CA ALA A 104 -13.87 -18.99 45.74
C ALA A 104 -14.80 -17.80 46.07
N GLN A 105 -16.08 -17.85 45.67
CA GLN A 105 -17.07 -16.78 45.90
C GLN A 105 -18.18 -17.19 46.89
N GLY A 106 -17.98 -18.26 47.66
CA GLY A 106 -18.89 -18.71 48.73
C GLY A 106 -20.30 -19.14 48.27
N SER A 107 -20.59 -19.13 46.98
CA SER A 107 -21.93 -19.35 46.42
C SER A 107 -22.16 -20.81 46.05
N ARG A 108 -23.15 -21.45 46.66
CA ARG A 108 -23.60 -22.80 46.27
C ARG A 108 -24.58 -22.73 45.10
N MET A 109 -24.37 -23.55 44.09
CA MET A 109 -25.38 -23.80 43.04
C MET A 109 -26.45 -24.76 43.57
N GLY A 110 -27.67 -24.69 43.01
CA GLY A 110 -28.75 -25.59 43.40
C GLY A 110 -28.66 -26.93 42.66
N ASP A 111 -28.16 -27.97 43.33
CA ASP A 111 -27.96 -29.30 42.73
C ASP A 111 -29.25 -29.93 42.17
N GLU A 112 -30.43 -29.61 42.73
CA GLU A 112 -31.73 -30.02 42.18
C GLU A 112 -31.90 -29.56 40.71
N TRP A 113 -31.51 -28.32 40.40
CA TRP A 113 -31.65 -27.71 39.07
C TRP A 113 -30.61 -28.23 38.06
N ARG A 114 -29.39 -28.49 38.55
CA ARG A 114 -28.31 -29.12 37.77
C ARG A 114 -28.64 -30.57 37.40
N SER A 115 -29.26 -31.29 38.32
CA SER A 115 -29.56 -32.73 38.19
C SER A 115 -30.90 -33.04 37.51
N TYR A 116 -31.68 -32.04 37.09
CA TYR A 116 -33.08 -32.21 36.64
C TYR A 116 -33.92 -33.00 37.67
N ARG A 117 -33.90 -32.56 38.93
CA ARG A 117 -34.61 -33.19 40.08
C ARG A 117 -35.64 -32.26 40.74
N ILE A 118 -36.19 -31.29 39.99
CA ILE A 118 -37.16 -30.32 40.55
C ILE A 118 -38.55 -30.93 40.68
N SER A 119 -38.89 -31.31 41.91
CA SER A 119 -40.26 -31.66 42.32
C SER A 119 -41.09 -30.44 42.74
N CYS A 120 -42.41 -30.55 42.53
CA CYS A 120 -43.43 -29.72 43.17
C CYS A 120 -43.80 -30.28 44.55
N ILE A 121 -44.32 -29.43 45.43
CA ILE A 121 -44.87 -29.81 46.74
C ILE A 121 -46.23 -29.13 46.90
N GLY A 122 -47.28 -29.89 47.17
CA GLY A 122 -48.67 -29.44 47.34
C GLY A 122 -49.64 -30.61 47.22
N THR A 123 -50.82 -30.51 47.83
CA THR A 123 -51.88 -31.53 47.78
C THR A 123 -52.87 -31.32 46.62
N ASP A 124 -52.84 -30.14 46.00
CA ASP A 124 -53.74 -29.74 44.92
C ASP A 124 -52.97 -29.04 43.78
N LYS A 125 -53.60 -28.91 42.61
CA LYS A 125 -52.96 -28.34 41.42
C LYS A 125 -52.57 -26.86 41.58
N SER A 126 -53.28 -26.07 42.38
CA SER A 126 -52.99 -24.65 42.62
C SER A 126 -51.78 -24.46 43.55
N THR A 127 -51.70 -25.22 44.65
CA THR A 127 -50.52 -25.18 45.54
C THR A 127 -49.28 -25.73 44.84
N MET A 128 -49.38 -26.83 44.07
CA MET A 128 -48.26 -27.35 43.27
C MET A 128 -47.74 -26.35 42.23
N LEU A 129 -48.64 -25.67 41.49
CA LEU A 129 -48.27 -24.61 40.54
C LEU A 129 -47.61 -23.41 41.24
N THR A 130 -48.10 -23.03 42.41
CA THR A 130 -47.53 -21.94 43.22
C THR A 130 -46.15 -22.30 43.78
N SER A 131 -45.96 -23.55 44.18
CA SER A 131 -44.69 -24.12 44.62
C SER A 131 -43.63 -24.08 43.51
N LEU A 132 -44.00 -24.51 42.29
CA LEU A 132 -43.13 -24.42 41.11
C LEU A 132 -42.76 -22.96 40.76
N ARG A 133 -43.72 -22.03 40.74
CA ARG A 133 -43.46 -20.59 40.53
C ARG A 133 -42.45 -20.04 41.55
N LYS A 134 -42.60 -20.38 42.84
CA LYS A 134 -41.68 -20.00 43.92
C LYS A 134 -40.31 -20.72 43.86
N LYS A 135 -40.19 -21.89 43.22
CA LYS A 135 -38.88 -22.52 42.93
C LYS A 135 -38.17 -21.82 41.77
N ILE A 136 -38.88 -21.56 40.65
CA ILE A 136 -38.33 -20.90 39.44
C ILE A 136 -37.74 -19.52 39.78
N LEU A 137 -38.52 -18.62 40.39
CA LEU A 137 -38.10 -17.24 40.67
C LEU A 137 -36.90 -17.18 41.63
N ARG A 138 -36.81 -18.12 42.60
CA ARG A 138 -35.65 -18.21 43.51
C ARG A 138 -34.40 -18.75 42.82
N HIS A 139 -34.53 -19.55 41.76
CA HIS A 139 -33.37 -20.02 41.01
C HIS A 139 -32.82 -18.93 40.08
N GLU A 140 -33.71 -18.24 39.36
CA GLU A 140 -33.37 -17.13 38.45
C GLU A 140 -32.50 -16.07 39.12
N HIS A 141 -32.87 -15.65 40.34
CA HIS A 141 -32.13 -14.67 41.13
C HIS A 141 -31.05 -15.27 42.05
N SER A 142 -30.77 -16.58 41.97
CA SER A 142 -29.71 -17.20 42.79
C SER A 142 -28.32 -16.82 42.29
N SER A 143 -27.39 -16.51 43.19
CA SER A 143 -26.03 -16.11 42.84
C SER A 143 -25.32 -17.16 41.97
N GLY A 144 -25.52 -18.44 42.27
CA GLY A 144 -25.01 -19.56 41.46
C GLY A 144 -25.56 -19.59 40.03
N HIS A 145 -26.85 -19.28 39.81
CA HIS A 145 -27.42 -19.20 38.46
C HIS A 145 -26.92 -17.98 37.70
N VAL A 146 -26.86 -16.81 38.33
CA VAL A 146 -26.35 -15.57 37.71
C VAL A 146 -24.87 -15.70 37.37
N ALA A 147 -24.07 -16.32 38.26
CA ALA A 147 -22.67 -16.63 37.98
C ALA A 147 -22.53 -17.64 36.83
N ALA A 148 -23.35 -18.70 36.80
CA ALA A 148 -23.37 -19.66 35.69
C ALA A 148 -23.74 -19.02 34.33
N GLN A 149 -24.74 -18.13 34.31
CA GLN A 149 -25.07 -17.34 33.12
C GLN A 149 -23.89 -16.46 32.69
N ARG A 150 -23.21 -15.78 33.63
CA ARG A 150 -22.01 -14.97 33.34
C ARG A 150 -20.87 -15.83 32.79
N SER A 151 -20.56 -16.98 33.38
CA SER A 151 -19.55 -17.90 32.89
C SER A 151 -19.86 -18.41 31.48
N GLN A 152 -21.12 -18.79 31.19
CA GLN A 152 -21.52 -19.20 29.85
C GLN A 152 -21.50 -18.03 28.85
N ALA A 153 -21.80 -16.81 29.28
CA ALA A 153 -21.68 -15.60 28.46
C ALA A 153 -20.22 -15.22 28.16
N ILE A 154 -19.30 -15.42 29.12
CA ILE A 154 -17.86 -15.25 28.91
C ILE A 154 -17.33 -16.32 27.96
N ALA A 155 -17.65 -17.60 28.17
CA ALA A 155 -17.24 -18.69 27.27
C ALA A 155 -17.81 -18.55 25.84
N LYS A 156 -18.98 -17.91 25.66
CA LYS A 156 -19.53 -17.53 24.34
C LYS A 156 -18.88 -16.28 23.71
N ARG A 157 -18.09 -15.52 24.48
CA ARG A 157 -17.42 -14.26 24.08
C ARG A 157 -15.90 -14.42 23.94
N GLU A 158 -15.36 -15.48 24.53
CA GLU A 158 -14.07 -16.09 24.27
C GLU A 158 -14.23 -17.21 23.23
N THR A 159 -14.76 -16.85 22.05
CA THR A 159 -14.91 -17.77 20.92
C THR A 159 -13.56 -18.37 20.54
N ILE A 160 -13.57 -19.62 20.06
CA ILE A 160 -12.40 -20.40 19.61
C ILE A 160 -11.44 -19.58 18.73
N ALA A 161 -11.99 -18.67 17.91
CA ALA A 161 -11.24 -17.64 17.18
C ALA A 161 -10.10 -17.02 18.00
N LYS A 162 -10.33 -16.48 19.21
CA LYS A 162 -9.29 -15.80 20.02
C LYS A 162 -8.24 -16.73 20.66
N VAL A 163 -8.42 -18.05 20.53
CA VAL A 163 -7.40 -19.05 20.86
C VAL A 163 -6.63 -19.39 19.58
N CYS A 164 -7.34 -19.64 18.47
CA CYS A 164 -6.73 -19.82 17.15
C CYS A 164 -5.90 -18.61 16.69
N ASP A 165 -6.33 -17.36 16.94
CA ASP A 165 -5.60 -16.13 16.64
C ASP A 165 -4.27 -16.07 17.40
N ARG A 166 -4.27 -16.57 18.64
CA ARG A 166 -3.10 -16.57 19.53
C ARG A 166 -2.13 -17.69 19.19
N MET A 167 -2.64 -18.86 18.83
CA MET A 167 -1.86 -19.97 18.28
C MET A 167 -1.26 -19.59 16.92
N ASN A 168 -2.08 -19.01 16.02
CA ASN A 168 -1.63 -18.43 14.76
C ASN A 168 -0.52 -17.41 14.99
N ALA A 169 -0.64 -16.50 15.96
CA ALA A 169 0.43 -15.55 16.27
C ALA A 169 1.75 -16.21 16.72
N SER A 170 1.71 -17.36 17.42
CA SER A 170 2.91 -18.14 17.75
C SER A 170 3.49 -18.82 16.51
N TYR A 171 2.65 -19.58 15.78
CA TYR A 171 2.97 -20.22 14.51
C TYR A 171 3.59 -19.24 13.49
N MET A 172 3.09 -18.00 13.49
CA MET A 172 3.52 -16.89 12.66
C MET A 172 4.89 -16.35 13.06
N LYS A 173 5.13 -16.19 14.36
CA LYS A 173 6.43 -15.78 14.91
C LYS A 173 7.50 -16.83 14.60
N ALA A 174 7.21 -18.11 14.88
CA ALA A 174 8.05 -19.26 14.54
C ALA A 174 8.43 -19.28 13.04
N THR A 175 7.42 -19.24 12.16
CA THR A 175 7.63 -19.24 10.70
C THR A 175 8.46 -18.04 10.25
N CYS A 176 8.26 -16.86 10.86
CA CYS A 176 9.06 -15.68 10.53
C CYS A 176 10.54 -15.85 10.91
N THR A 177 10.85 -16.50 12.05
CA THR A 177 12.23 -16.83 12.44
C THR A 177 12.93 -17.70 11.39
N VAL A 178 12.24 -18.73 10.87
CA VAL A 178 12.76 -19.59 9.79
C VAL A 178 13.04 -18.77 8.53
N PHE A 179 12.09 -17.96 8.08
CA PHE A 179 12.23 -17.15 6.86
C PHE A 179 13.36 -16.13 6.95
N ARG A 180 13.51 -15.48 8.10
CA ARG A 180 14.64 -14.56 8.40
C ARG A 180 15.99 -15.29 8.33
N THR A 181 16.03 -16.57 8.65
CA THR A 181 17.25 -17.40 8.64
C THR A 181 17.62 -17.83 7.23
N VAL A 182 16.67 -18.34 6.43
CA VAL A 182 16.89 -18.63 5.00
C VAL A 182 17.35 -17.37 4.27
N TYR A 183 16.67 -16.23 4.49
CA TYR A 183 17.06 -14.95 3.91
C TYR A 183 18.48 -14.52 4.32
N HIS A 184 18.89 -14.77 5.58
CA HIS A 184 20.26 -14.50 6.02
C HIS A 184 21.29 -15.38 5.29
N ILE A 185 21.00 -16.67 5.11
CA ILE A 185 21.88 -17.62 4.42
C ILE A 185 22.09 -17.20 2.97
N VAL A 186 21.01 -16.87 2.25
CA VAL A 186 21.05 -16.32 0.89
C VAL A 186 21.83 -14.99 0.85
N GLN A 187 21.50 -14.03 1.72
CA GLN A 187 22.17 -12.72 1.75
C GLN A 187 23.69 -12.82 2.04
N LYS A 188 24.15 -13.91 2.66
CA LYS A 188 25.56 -14.14 2.98
C LYS A 188 26.25 -15.15 2.05
N ASN A 189 25.60 -15.59 0.97
CA ASN A 189 26.07 -16.65 0.07
C ASN A 189 26.57 -17.90 0.84
N ARG A 190 25.85 -18.26 1.91
CA ARG A 190 26.12 -19.47 2.70
C ARG A 190 25.39 -20.66 2.07
N PRO A 191 25.96 -21.87 2.14
CA PRO A 191 25.29 -23.06 1.61
C PRO A 191 24.06 -23.41 2.46
N PHE A 192 22.99 -23.91 1.83
CA PHE A 192 21.75 -24.28 2.53
C PHE A 192 21.90 -25.42 3.56
N SER A 193 23.04 -26.12 3.56
CA SER A 193 23.46 -27.02 4.65
C SER A 193 23.48 -26.34 6.02
N ASP A 194 23.80 -25.04 6.05
CA ASP A 194 23.94 -24.28 7.29
C ASP A 194 22.58 -23.98 7.94
N HIS A 195 21.47 -24.15 7.22
CA HIS A 195 20.13 -23.79 7.70
C HIS A 195 19.72 -24.59 8.93
N TYR A 196 19.98 -25.90 8.97
CA TYR A 196 19.61 -26.74 10.10
C TYR A 196 20.31 -26.28 11.40
N GLY A 197 21.65 -26.21 11.38
CA GLY A 197 22.43 -25.77 12.55
C GLY A 197 22.18 -24.32 12.95
N LEU A 198 21.80 -23.43 12.01
CA LEU A 198 21.36 -22.08 12.33
C LEU A 198 19.95 -22.02 12.96
N MET A 199 19.12 -23.05 12.77
CA MET A 199 17.82 -23.19 13.45
C MET A 199 17.97 -23.83 14.83
N GLU A 200 18.82 -24.84 14.98
CA GLU A 200 19.23 -25.38 16.29
C GLU A 200 19.83 -24.27 17.18
N LEU A 201 20.78 -23.50 16.65
CA LEU A 201 21.40 -22.37 17.36
C LEU A 201 20.35 -21.33 17.82
N GLN A 202 19.27 -21.12 17.07
CA GLN A 202 18.21 -20.20 17.47
C GLN A 202 17.27 -20.81 18.53
N SER A 203 16.98 -22.12 18.43
CA SER A 203 16.28 -22.88 19.48
C SER A 203 17.03 -22.83 20.82
N GLU A 204 18.33 -23.07 20.82
CA GLU A 204 19.21 -23.01 22.00
C GLU A 204 19.32 -21.60 22.59
N ASN A 205 19.22 -20.55 21.75
CA ASN A 205 19.09 -19.16 22.21
C ASN A 205 17.66 -18.80 22.70
N GLY A 206 16.78 -19.79 22.89
CA GLY A 206 15.41 -19.59 23.39
C GLY A 206 14.47 -18.90 22.40
N ILE A 207 14.81 -18.88 21.11
CA ILE A 207 13.97 -18.31 20.06
C ILE A 207 13.08 -19.41 19.50
N ASP A 208 11.77 -19.15 19.47
CA ASP A 208 10.81 -20.02 18.81
C ASP A 208 11.05 -20.04 17.28
N THR A 209 11.41 -21.22 16.77
CA THR A 209 11.67 -21.55 15.37
C THR A 209 10.64 -22.53 14.79
N GLY A 210 9.65 -22.95 15.59
CA GLY A 210 8.78 -24.08 15.26
C GLY A 210 9.52 -25.43 15.17
N VAL A 211 8.84 -26.45 14.64
CA VAL A 211 9.32 -27.85 14.54
C VAL A 211 9.52 -28.35 13.10
N GLY A 212 9.44 -27.45 12.12
CA GLY A 212 9.53 -27.77 10.69
C GLY A 212 10.17 -26.66 9.87
N LEU A 213 10.35 -26.91 8.57
CA LEU A 213 11.03 -26.03 7.60
C LEU A 213 12.53 -25.77 7.85
N HIS A 214 13.19 -26.54 8.73
CA HIS A 214 14.64 -26.43 9.01
C HIS A 214 15.55 -27.19 8.01
N SER A 215 14.97 -27.88 7.01
CA SER A 215 15.74 -28.68 6.05
C SER A 215 16.36 -27.84 4.92
N CYS A 216 17.45 -28.31 4.32
CA CYS A 216 18.06 -27.66 3.15
C CYS A 216 17.06 -27.52 1.99
N TYR A 217 16.22 -28.53 1.76
CA TYR A 217 15.14 -28.51 0.76
C TYR A 217 14.08 -27.45 1.07
N SER A 218 13.73 -27.28 2.35
CA SER A 218 12.87 -26.19 2.81
C SER A 218 13.53 -24.82 2.61
N ALA A 219 14.84 -24.69 2.84
CA ALA A 219 15.56 -23.45 2.57
C ALA A 219 15.59 -23.11 1.07
N THR A 220 15.70 -24.12 0.19
CA THR A 220 15.51 -23.94 -1.26
C THR A 220 14.09 -23.48 -1.56
N GLN A 221 13.03 -24.22 -1.19
CA GLN A 221 11.64 -23.81 -1.47
C GLN A 221 11.25 -22.44 -0.88
N ILE A 222 11.83 -22.06 0.26
CA ILE A 222 11.64 -20.73 0.85
C ILE A 222 12.39 -19.67 0.04
N THR A 223 13.56 -19.99 -0.52
CA THR A 223 14.27 -19.11 -1.46
C THR A 223 13.51 -18.98 -2.77
N ASP A 224 13.02 -20.08 -3.35
CA ASP A 224 12.22 -20.11 -4.58
C ASP A 224 10.91 -19.30 -4.44
N HIS A 225 10.36 -19.18 -3.22
CA HIS A 225 9.19 -18.34 -2.93
C HIS A 225 9.58 -16.87 -2.63
N ILE A 226 10.79 -16.62 -2.11
CA ILE A 226 11.35 -15.26 -1.96
C ILE A 226 11.78 -14.71 -3.33
N GLU A 227 12.06 -15.58 -4.30
CA GLU A 227 12.28 -15.26 -5.70
C GLU A 227 10.98 -14.78 -6.36
N ILE A 228 11.08 -13.74 -7.19
CA ILE A 228 9.90 -13.01 -7.68
C ILE A 228 9.34 -13.69 -8.93
N GLU A 229 8.66 -14.83 -8.76
CA GLU A 229 7.96 -15.55 -9.84
C GLU A 229 6.83 -14.72 -10.51
N GLY A 230 6.39 -13.63 -9.88
CA GLY A 230 5.37 -12.73 -10.43
C GLY A 230 5.88 -11.89 -11.60
N ASN A 231 4.95 -11.31 -12.36
CA ASN A 231 5.30 -10.49 -13.52
C ASN A 231 5.87 -9.11 -13.12
N ILE A 232 6.75 -8.54 -13.97
CA ILE A 232 7.43 -7.26 -13.69
C ILE A 232 7.36 -6.27 -14.86
N SER A 233 7.45 -4.99 -14.52
CA SER A 233 7.69 -3.88 -15.45
C SER A 233 8.90 -3.09 -14.99
N VAL A 234 9.84 -2.82 -15.91
CA VAL A 234 11.06 -2.06 -15.63
C VAL A 234 10.82 -0.58 -15.92
N LEU A 235 11.18 0.29 -14.98
CA LEU A 235 11.20 1.74 -15.18
C LEU A 235 12.63 2.25 -15.01
N ILE A 236 13.07 3.10 -15.93
CA ILE A 236 14.36 3.79 -15.84
C ILE A 236 14.21 5.31 -15.93
N ASP A 237 14.97 6.01 -15.09
CA ASP A 237 15.12 7.47 -15.15
C ASP A 237 16.62 7.83 -15.14
N GLU A 238 17.00 8.92 -15.81
CA GLU A 238 18.39 9.34 -15.92
C GLU A 238 18.67 10.56 -15.03
N THR A 239 19.66 10.43 -14.16
CA THR A 239 20.13 11.50 -13.27
C THR A 239 21.58 11.87 -13.54
N THR A 240 21.96 13.09 -13.18
CA THR A 240 23.35 13.57 -13.29
C THR A 240 23.80 14.08 -11.93
N SER A 241 24.88 13.48 -11.42
CA SER A 241 25.47 13.85 -10.14
C SER A 241 26.18 15.22 -10.20
N LEU A 242 26.44 15.82 -9.02
CA LEU A 242 27.22 17.05 -8.90
C LEU A 242 28.65 16.93 -9.47
N GLY A 243 29.19 15.71 -9.57
CA GLY A 243 30.48 15.42 -10.22
C GLY A 243 30.38 15.17 -11.72
N CYS A 244 29.29 15.58 -12.38
CA CYS A 244 28.98 15.38 -13.80
C CYS A 244 28.91 13.91 -14.29
N LYS A 245 29.06 12.91 -13.41
CA LYS A 245 28.78 11.50 -13.72
C LYS A 245 27.28 11.30 -13.92
N THR A 246 26.90 10.62 -15.00
CA THR A 246 25.52 10.23 -15.32
C THR A 246 25.21 8.87 -14.71
N ALA A 247 24.00 8.70 -14.20
CA ALA A 247 23.57 7.46 -13.56
C ALA A 247 22.12 7.11 -13.92
N LEU A 248 21.85 5.80 -14.00
CA LEU A 248 20.54 5.24 -14.28
C LEU A 248 19.87 4.79 -12.99
N ILE A 249 18.72 5.38 -12.66
CA ILE A 249 17.88 4.92 -11.55
C ILE A 249 16.98 3.81 -12.09
N VAL A 250 17.06 2.60 -11.52
CA VAL A 250 16.24 1.45 -11.94
C VAL A 250 15.19 1.14 -10.88
N TYR A 251 13.93 1.12 -11.30
CA TYR A 251 12.80 0.68 -10.49
C TYR A 251 12.09 -0.48 -11.18
N LEU A 252 11.45 -1.32 -10.38
CA LEU A 252 10.49 -2.32 -10.84
C LEU A 252 9.10 -1.92 -10.37
N LYS A 253 8.08 -2.16 -11.19
CA LYS A 253 6.74 -2.47 -10.69
C LYS A 253 6.61 -3.99 -10.75
N CYS A 254 6.35 -4.64 -9.63
CA CYS A 254 6.40 -6.10 -9.51
C CYS A 254 5.16 -6.65 -8.80
N GLU A 255 4.66 -7.75 -9.34
CA GLU A 255 3.78 -8.69 -8.64
C GLU A 255 4.64 -9.58 -7.74
N THR A 256 4.37 -9.59 -6.43
CA THR A 256 5.04 -10.53 -5.49
C THR A 256 4.12 -11.66 -5.04
N ASP A 257 2.82 -11.52 -5.28
CA ASP A 257 1.78 -12.50 -4.98
C ASP A 257 0.60 -12.19 -5.91
N LYS A 258 0.05 -13.20 -6.57
CA LYS A 258 -1.06 -13.07 -7.55
C LYS A 258 -2.36 -12.59 -6.89
N THR A 259 -2.47 -12.64 -5.57
CA THR A 259 -3.63 -12.17 -4.81
C THR A 259 -3.61 -10.66 -4.51
N TYR A 260 -2.48 -9.96 -4.74
CA TYR A 260 -2.28 -8.55 -4.35
C TYR A 260 -1.84 -7.62 -5.50
N ASP A 261 -2.15 -6.33 -5.37
CA ASP A 261 -1.83 -5.30 -6.34
C ASP A 261 -0.31 -5.10 -6.57
N PRO A 262 0.17 -5.08 -7.83
CA PRO A 262 1.58 -4.87 -8.16
C PRO A 262 2.13 -3.53 -7.65
N HIS A 263 3.26 -3.59 -6.94
CA HIS A 263 3.82 -2.45 -6.22
C HIS A 263 5.16 -1.99 -6.78
N PHE A 264 5.56 -0.75 -6.46
CA PHE A 264 6.82 -0.15 -6.90
C PHE A 264 7.97 -0.44 -5.93
N MET A 265 9.01 -1.09 -6.45
CA MET A 265 10.28 -1.42 -5.81
C MET A 265 11.41 -0.59 -6.45
N PHE A 266 12.37 -0.10 -5.64
CA PHE A 266 13.64 0.42 -6.16
C PHE A 266 14.63 -0.74 -6.22
N LEU A 267 15.30 -0.90 -7.37
CA LEU A 267 16.29 -1.96 -7.59
C LEU A 267 17.70 -1.43 -7.28
N ASP A 268 18.21 -0.54 -8.14
CA ASP A 268 19.60 -0.05 -8.06
C ASP A 268 19.81 1.31 -8.73
N LEU A 269 21.00 1.90 -8.51
CA LEU A 269 21.48 3.15 -9.11
C LEU A 269 22.82 2.89 -9.83
N ILE A 270 22.76 2.73 -11.15
CA ILE A 270 23.91 2.31 -11.96
C ILE A 270 24.68 3.54 -12.47
N GLU A 271 25.96 3.68 -12.14
CA GLU A 271 26.81 4.69 -12.80
C GLU A 271 27.07 4.30 -14.27
N LEU A 272 26.78 5.20 -15.21
CA LEU A 272 26.93 4.94 -16.65
C LEU A 272 28.30 5.43 -17.15
N PRO A 273 29.13 4.58 -17.78
CA PRO A 273 30.43 5.00 -18.29
C PRO A 273 30.31 5.86 -19.56
N ASN A 274 29.18 5.81 -20.27
CA ASN A 274 28.82 6.74 -21.35
C ASN A 274 27.31 6.71 -21.63
N GLN A 275 26.80 7.79 -22.24
CA GLN A 275 25.43 7.88 -22.75
C GLN A 275 25.32 7.30 -24.18
N THR A 276 25.35 5.98 -24.31
CA THR A 276 24.88 5.30 -25.55
C THR A 276 23.79 4.30 -25.23
N ALA A 277 22.80 4.17 -26.13
CA ALA A 277 21.68 3.23 -25.96
C ALA A 277 22.12 1.76 -25.87
N ASP A 278 23.30 1.44 -26.40
CA ASP A 278 23.93 0.13 -26.25
C ASP A 278 24.48 -0.06 -24.82
N THR A 279 25.30 0.89 -24.34
CA THR A 279 25.85 0.88 -22.98
C THR A 279 24.76 0.86 -21.92
N ILE A 280 23.73 1.70 -22.04
CA ILE A 280 22.60 1.75 -21.10
C ILE A 280 21.87 0.41 -21.05
N LEU A 281 21.62 -0.23 -22.20
CA LEU A 281 21.01 -1.55 -22.27
C LEU A 281 21.90 -2.63 -21.63
N GLN A 282 23.19 -2.65 -21.94
CA GLN A 282 24.13 -3.61 -21.35
C GLN A 282 24.23 -3.45 -19.83
N CYS A 283 24.29 -2.21 -19.34
CA CYS A 283 24.32 -1.90 -17.90
C CYS A 283 23.01 -2.33 -17.21
N LEU A 284 21.85 -2.01 -17.80
CA LEU A 284 20.54 -2.42 -17.28
C LEU A 284 20.39 -3.93 -17.23
N LEU A 285 20.73 -4.66 -18.30
CA LEU A 285 20.63 -6.12 -18.34
C LEU A 285 21.59 -6.78 -17.34
N LYS A 286 22.83 -6.28 -17.19
CA LYS A 286 23.76 -6.77 -16.15
C LYS A 286 23.26 -6.51 -14.74
N CYS A 287 22.58 -5.38 -14.51
CA CYS A 287 21.97 -5.07 -13.22
C CYS A 287 20.78 -5.98 -12.90
N LEU A 288 19.96 -6.32 -13.91
CA LEU A 288 18.83 -7.24 -13.76
C LEU A 288 19.32 -8.67 -13.48
N ASP A 289 20.26 -9.16 -14.29
CA ASP A 289 20.92 -10.47 -14.17
C ASP A 289 21.59 -10.65 -12.79
N ALA A 290 22.34 -9.65 -12.32
CA ALA A 290 22.97 -9.64 -10.99
C ALA A 290 22.00 -9.59 -9.80
N HIS A 291 20.71 -9.36 -10.05
CA HIS A 291 19.62 -9.40 -9.05
C HIS A 291 18.64 -10.57 -9.28
N GLY A 292 19.02 -11.57 -10.11
CA GLY A 292 18.23 -12.78 -10.37
C GLY A 292 17.27 -12.70 -11.57
N PHE A 293 17.13 -11.54 -12.21
CA PHE A 293 16.27 -11.35 -13.36
C PHE A 293 17.02 -11.69 -14.67
N ASP A 294 17.30 -12.98 -14.87
CA ASP A 294 18.03 -13.49 -16.03
C ASP A 294 17.25 -13.31 -17.36
N ASP A 295 17.91 -13.60 -18.48
CA ASP A 295 17.28 -13.48 -19.81
C ASP A 295 16.09 -14.43 -20.01
N THR A 296 16.10 -15.59 -19.38
CA THR A 296 15.03 -16.61 -19.43
C THR A 296 13.77 -16.12 -18.72
N TYR A 297 13.97 -15.57 -17.51
CA TYR A 297 12.97 -14.90 -16.72
C TYR A 297 12.39 -13.68 -17.46
N LEU A 298 13.24 -12.77 -17.93
CA LEU A 298 12.80 -11.55 -18.64
C LEU A 298 12.02 -11.89 -19.93
N LYS A 299 12.40 -12.95 -20.65
CA LYS A 299 11.63 -13.46 -21.80
C LYS A 299 10.21 -13.90 -21.44
N LYS A 300 9.95 -14.32 -20.20
CA LYS A 300 8.67 -14.88 -19.72
C LYS A 300 7.82 -13.85 -18.95
N HIS A 301 8.44 -13.05 -18.08
CA HIS A 301 7.78 -12.25 -17.04
C HIS A 301 7.82 -10.73 -17.24
N LEU A 302 8.59 -10.21 -18.21
CA LEU A 302 8.65 -8.78 -18.48
C LEU A 302 7.40 -8.30 -19.23
N VAL A 303 6.61 -7.44 -18.59
CA VAL A 303 5.33 -6.89 -19.11
C VAL A 303 5.52 -5.54 -19.79
N ALA A 304 6.24 -4.60 -19.16
CA ALA A 304 6.46 -3.26 -19.71
C ALA A 304 7.85 -2.70 -19.43
N PHE A 305 8.24 -1.72 -20.25
CA PHE A 305 9.44 -0.91 -20.10
C PHE A 305 9.09 0.57 -20.23
N ALA A 306 9.41 1.38 -19.21
CA ALA A 306 9.04 2.79 -19.15
C ALA A 306 10.22 3.73 -18.90
N SER A 307 10.16 4.93 -19.48
CA SER A 307 11.22 5.93 -19.36
C SER A 307 10.70 7.36 -19.52
N ASP A 308 11.56 8.34 -19.17
CA ASP A 308 11.29 9.77 -19.27
C ASP A 308 10.98 10.22 -20.71
N GLY A 309 11.54 9.55 -21.72
CA GLY A 309 11.34 9.86 -23.13
C GLY A 309 12.49 10.54 -23.85
N ALA A 310 13.66 10.67 -23.21
CA ALA A 310 14.89 11.08 -23.87
C ALA A 310 15.13 10.26 -25.14
N SER A 311 15.69 10.89 -26.19
CA SER A 311 15.85 10.23 -27.50
C SER A 311 16.78 9.01 -27.45
N ILE A 312 17.64 8.91 -26.43
CA ILE A 312 18.48 7.74 -26.22
C ILE A 312 17.68 6.52 -25.70
N MET A 313 16.62 6.77 -24.94
CA MET A 313 15.76 5.74 -24.36
C MET A 313 14.69 5.29 -25.37
N LEU A 314 13.92 6.22 -25.95
CA LEU A 314 12.71 5.90 -26.73
C LEU A 314 12.80 6.15 -28.26
N ALA A 315 13.99 6.22 -28.85
CA ALA A 315 14.10 6.35 -30.32
C ALA A 315 13.78 5.06 -31.09
N ARG A 316 12.69 5.12 -31.89
CA ARG A 316 12.15 4.08 -32.80
C ARG A 316 13.15 3.27 -33.65
N LYS A 317 14.37 3.76 -33.91
CA LYS A 317 15.39 3.08 -34.74
C LYS A 317 16.62 2.55 -33.99
N SER A 318 16.86 2.98 -32.74
CA SER A 318 18.17 2.73 -32.09
C SER A 318 18.21 2.91 -30.57
N GLY A 319 17.15 3.44 -29.95
CA GLY A 319 17.08 3.67 -28.51
C GLY A 319 16.90 2.38 -27.71
N VAL A 320 17.12 2.48 -26.39
CA VAL A 320 17.03 1.34 -25.44
C VAL A 320 15.72 0.57 -25.61
N ALA A 321 14.57 1.25 -25.68
CA ALA A 321 13.27 0.62 -25.88
C ALA A 321 13.18 -0.19 -27.17
N LYS A 322 13.73 0.28 -28.30
CA LYS A 322 13.67 -0.46 -29.58
C LYS A 322 14.42 -1.78 -29.47
N ARG A 323 15.59 -1.76 -28.82
CA ARG A 323 16.45 -2.92 -28.57
C ARG A 323 15.84 -3.88 -27.54
N MET A 324 15.16 -3.33 -26.52
CA MET A 324 14.37 -4.12 -25.57
C MET A 324 13.23 -4.86 -26.29
N THR A 325 12.47 -4.21 -27.18
CA THR A 325 11.42 -4.89 -27.97
C THR A 325 11.99 -5.90 -28.97
N GLU A 326 13.18 -5.66 -29.53
CA GLU A 326 13.87 -6.64 -30.40
C GLU A 326 14.26 -7.92 -29.64
N ARG A 327 14.59 -7.80 -28.35
CA ARG A 327 14.95 -8.94 -27.48
C ARG A 327 13.73 -9.59 -26.81
N TYR A 328 12.70 -8.79 -26.51
CA TYR A 328 11.49 -9.18 -25.78
C TYR A 328 10.23 -8.68 -26.53
N PRO A 329 9.74 -9.38 -27.57
CA PRO A 329 8.74 -8.83 -28.51
C PRO A 329 7.36 -8.47 -27.94
N ASN A 330 6.98 -9.00 -26.77
CA ASN A 330 5.66 -8.78 -26.16
C ASN A 330 5.57 -7.53 -25.27
N ILE A 331 6.69 -6.88 -24.95
CA ILE A 331 6.70 -5.82 -23.92
C ILE A 331 5.98 -4.55 -24.37
N LEU A 332 5.24 -3.93 -23.44
CA LEU A 332 4.68 -2.60 -23.63
C LEU A 332 5.75 -1.53 -23.38
N ILE A 333 6.11 -0.77 -24.42
CA ILE A 333 6.92 0.44 -24.25
C ILE A 333 6.02 1.59 -23.80
N TRP A 334 6.41 2.30 -22.74
CA TRP A 334 5.63 3.41 -22.20
C TRP A 334 6.45 4.69 -21.99
N HIS A 335 6.06 5.77 -22.66
CA HIS A 335 6.57 7.10 -22.39
C HIS A 335 5.79 7.75 -21.23
N CYS A 336 6.52 8.09 -20.16
CA CYS A 336 6.03 8.72 -18.93
C CYS A 336 5.03 9.87 -19.18
N LEU A 337 3.78 9.71 -18.72
CA LEU A 337 2.71 10.70 -18.95
C LEU A 337 3.06 12.06 -18.34
N ASN A 338 3.69 12.07 -17.16
CA ASN A 338 4.12 13.29 -16.50
C ASN A 338 5.17 14.07 -17.32
N HIS A 339 6.19 13.41 -17.88
CA HIS A 339 7.14 14.09 -18.77
C HIS A 339 6.45 14.62 -20.05
N ARG A 340 5.49 13.87 -20.60
CA ARG A 340 4.74 14.26 -21.81
C ARG A 340 3.88 15.50 -21.60
N LEU A 341 3.33 15.66 -20.40
CA LEU A 341 2.60 16.86 -19.99
C LEU A 341 3.53 18.09 -19.95
N GLU A 342 4.73 17.94 -19.38
CA GLU A 342 5.76 18.99 -19.38
C GLU A 342 6.18 19.37 -20.81
N LEU A 343 6.31 18.39 -21.73
CA LEU A 343 6.58 18.65 -23.15
C LEU A 343 5.41 19.40 -23.83
N ALA A 344 4.16 19.01 -23.58
CA ALA A 344 2.97 19.69 -24.12
C ALA A 344 2.91 21.17 -23.70
N VAL A 345 3.24 21.44 -22.44
CA VAL A 345 3.35 22.80 -21.92
C VAL A 345 4.52 23.53 -22.57
N SER A 346 5.70 22.89 -22.71
CA SER A 346 6.88 23.48 -23.36
C SER A 346 6.64 23.87 -24.83
N ASP A 347 6.03 22.99 -25.63
CA ASP A 347 5.72 23.31 -27.03
C ASP A 347 4.65 24.43 -27.15
N THR A 348 3.74 24.53 -26.18
CA THR A 348 2.76 25.64 -26.09
C THR A 348 3.44 26.98 -25.81
N VAL A 349 4.49 27.00 -24.98
CA VAL A 349 5.30 28.20 -24.75
C VAL A 349 5.99 28.65 -26.03
N LEU A 350 6.59 27.73 -26.79
CA LEU A 350 7.24 28.06 -28.07
C LEU A 350 6.26 28.71 -29.07
N GLY A 351 5.00 28.25 -29.12
CA GLY A 351 3.97 28.80 -30.01
C GLY A 351 3.32 30.12 -29.54
N ALA A 352 3.60 30.61 -28.32
CA ALA A 352 2.87 31.72 -27.70
C ALA A 352 3.79 32.89 -27.25
N PRO A 353 4.03 33.91 -28.10
CA PRO A 353 4.91 35.04 -27.78
C PRO A 353 4.59 35.79 -26.47
N GLY A 354 3.31 35.97 -26.12
CA GLY A 354 2.91 36.56 -24.84
C GLY A 354 3.31 35.71 -23.63
N VAL A 355 3.30 34.38 -23.74
CA VAL A 355 3.71 33.47 -22.66
C VAL A 355 5.23 33.51 -22.47
N ASN A 356 6.01 33.59 -23.55
CA ASN A 356 7.45 33.86 -23.47
C ASN A 356 7.74 35.22 -22.78
N HIS A 357 6.95 36.25 -23.12
CA HIS A 357 7.11 37.57 -22.52
C HIS A 357 6.72 37.60 -21.04
N PHE A 358 5.72 36.81 -20.62
CA PHE A 358 5.36 36.56 -19.23
C PHE A 358 6.49 35.81 -18.49
N GLN A 359 6.96 34.68 -19.04
CA GLN A 359 8.04 33.87 -18.48
C GLN A 359 9.30 34.68 -18.21
N ALA A 360 9.77 35.47 -19.19
CA ALA A 360 10.96 36.32 -19.07
C ALA A 360 10.83 37.38 -17.95
N PHE A 361 9.61 37.74 -17.56
CA PHE A 361 9.36 38.63 -16.41
C PHE A 361 9.31 37.88 -15.08
N MET A 362 8.76 36.66 -15.04
CA MET A 362 8.85 35.79 -13.87
C MET A 362 10.31 35.42 -13.55
N ASP A 363 11.14 35.14 -14.56
CA ASP A 363 12.60 34.99 -14.41
C ASP A 363 13.28 36.25 -13.85
N LYS A 364 12.77 37.44 -14.18
CA LYS A 364 13.26 38.71 -13.63
C LYS A 364 12.84 38.90 -12.18
N LEU A 365 11.60 38.57 -11.81
CA LEU A 365 11.13 38.58 -10.42
C LEU A 365 11.95 37.59 -9.56
N TYR A 366 12.19 36.38 -10.05
CA TYR A 366 13.10 35.42 -9.43
C TYR A 366 14.52 35.99 -9.25
N THR A 367 15.05 36.66 -10.27
CA THR A 367 16.41 37.23 -10.20
C THR A 367 16.49 38.40 -9.20
N VAL A 368 15.43 39.21 -9.08
CA VAL A 368 15.37 40.34 -8.13
C VAL A 368 15.11 39.85 -6.70
N TYR A 369 14.11 39.01 -6.48
CA TYR A 369 13.61 38.68 -5.13
C TYR A 369 14.06 37.30 -4.62
N SER A 370 14.68 36.46 -5.44
CA SER A 370 15.11 35.11 -5.03
C SER A 370 16.62 34.88 -5.15
N ARG A 371 17.39 35.82 -5.75
CA ARG A 371 18.86 35.78 -5.80
C ARG A 371 19.58 36.88 -5.02
N SER A 372 18.85 37.84 -4.45
CA SER A 372 19.41 38.88 -3.56
C SER A 372 18.88 38.66 -2.14
N PRO A 373 19.73 38.29 -1.16
CA PRO A 373 19.31 38.12 0.24
C PRO A 373 18.72 39.40 0.85
N GLN A 374 19.23 40.57 0.46
CA GLN A 374 18.68 41.86 0.88
C GLN A 374 17.24 42.04 0.39
N ASN A 375 16.99 41.72 -0.88
CA ASN A 375 15.65 41.86 -1.46
C ASN A 375 14.68 40.78 -0.96
N GLN A 376 15.18 39.60 -0.58
CA GLN A 376 14.39 38.58 0.13
C GLN A 376 13.90 39.11 1.48
N LYS A 377 14.79 39.74 2.26
CA LYS A 377 14.46 40.32 3.57
C LYS A 377 13.45 41.46 3.46
N GLU A 378 13.68 42.41 2.55
CA GLU A 378 12.75 43.53 2.30
C GLU A 378 11.36 43.04 1.84
N LEU A 379 11.31 42.01 0.99
CA LEU A 379 10.04 41.41 0.58
C LEU A 379 9.35 40.69 1.76
N ALA A 380 10.10 39.96 2.59
CA ALA A 380 9.55 39.31 3.78
C ALA A 380 9.01 40.32 4.80
N GLU A 381 9.66 41.47 4.97
CA GLU A 381 9.18 42.59 5.80
C GLU A 381 7.89 43.20 5.23
N CYS A 382 7.81 43.42 3.92
CA CYS A 382 6.57 43.85 3.25
C CYS A 382 5.43 42.83 3.36
N VAL A 383 5.73 41.53 3.32
CA VAL A 383 4.75 40.43 3.46
C VAL A 383 4.26 40.30 4.91
N ALA A 384 5.15 40.41 5.89
CA ALA A 384 4.79 40.42 7.32
C ALA A 384 3.92 41.64 7.69
N THR A 385 4.21 42.82 7.11
CA THR A 385 3.40 44.05 7.24
C THR A 385 2.00 43.92 6.62
N LEU A 386 1.73 42.84 5.87
CA LEU A 386 0.44 42.52 5.25
C LEU A 386 -0.21 41.26 5.86
N GLU A 387 0.32 40.72 6.95
CA GLU A 387 -0.18 39.51 7.63
C GLU A 387 -0.32 38.29 6.68
N LYS A 388 0.63 38.15 5.73
CA LYS A 388 0.64 37.10 4.70
C LYS A 388 1.79 36.11 4.85
N GLU A 389 1.66 34.96 4.19
CA GLU A 389 2.72 33.94 4.12
C GLU A 389 3.74 34.21 3.02
N VAL A 390 5.03 34.00 3.33
CA VAL A 390 6.16 34.23 2.41
C VAL A 390 6.26 33.10 1.38
N GLY A 391 5.59 33.27 0.25
CA GLY A 391 5.68 32.36 -0.89
C GLY A 391 7.04 32.45 -1.61
N LYS A 392 7.78 31.33 -1.69
CA LYS A 392 9.07 31.27 -2.41
C LYS A 392 8.87 31.42 -3.92
N ILE A 393 9.22 32.59 -4.46
CA ILE A 393 9.24 32.84 -5.91
C ILE A 393 10.34 31.97 -6.55
N GLY A 394 9.93 31.01 -7.38
CA GLY A 394 10.79 30.16 -8.19
C GLY A 394 10.94 30.65 -9.63
N ARG A 395 11.30 29.75 -10.55
CA ARG A 395 11.20 29.98 -12.00
C ARG A 395 9.90 29.38 -12.52
N VAL A 396 9.40 29.92 -13.63
CA VAL A 396 8.17 29.47 -14.30
C VAL A 396 8.52 28.87 -15.66
N LEU A 397 7.92 27.73 -16.01
CA LEU A 397 8.04 27.06 -17.32
C LEU A 397 9.50 26.73 -17.74
N ARG A 398 10.43 26.62 -16.77
CA ARG A 398 11.85 26.23 -16.97
C ARG A 398 12.29 25.06 -16.11
N THR A 399 11.88 25.04 -14.84
CA THR A 399 12.06 23.87 -13.97
C THR A 399 11.08 22.80 -14.41
N ARG A 400 11.51 21.53 -14.45
CA ARG A 400 10.59 20.40 -14.53
C ARG A 400 9.57 20.50 -13.39
N TRP A 401 8.33 20.10 -13.68
CA TRP A 401 7.13 20.22 -12.87
C TRP A 401 6.38 21.56 -12.99
N VAL A 402 5.27 21.50 -13.73
CA VAL A 402 4.13 22.41 -13.72
C VAL A 402 3.76 22.86 -12.29
N SER A 403 3.75 21.96 -11.31
CA SER A 403 3.44 22.29 -9.92
C SER A 403 4.41 23.32 -9.31
N SER A 404 5.67 23.34 -9.76
CA SER A 404 6.66 24.37 -9.39
C SER A 404 6.36 25.72 -10.04
N SER A 405 5.85 25.69 -11.28
CA SER A 405 5.36 26.90 -11.96
C SER A 405 4.11 27.44 -11.30
N LEU A 406 3.16 26.58 -10.90
CA LEU A 406 1.95 26.96 -10.15
C LEU A 406 2.33 27.63 -8.82
N ARG A 407 3.12 26.97 -7.96
CA ARG A 407 3.60 27.53 -6.68
C ARG A 407 4.22 28.92 -6.86
N THR A 408 4.99 29.13 -7.92
CA THR A 408 5.61 30.43 -8.22
C THR A 408 4.60 31.48 -8.65
N VAL A 409 3.60 31.14 -9.47
CA VAL A 409 2.55 32.08 -9.90
C VAL A 409 1.59 32.41 -8.75
N SER A 410 1.22 31.43 -7.91
CA SER A 410 0.46 31.68 -6.68
C SER A 410 1.24 32.60 -5.73
N ALA A 411 2.51 32.30 -5.45
CA ALA A 411 3.36 33.16 -4.60
C ALA A 411 3.43 34.62 -5.07
N VAL A 412 3.45 34.88 -6.38
CA VAL A 412 3.42 36.24 -6.96
C VAL A 412 2.02 36.85 -6.95
N TRP A 413 0.95 36.05 -7.08
CA TRP A 413 -0.43 36.52 -6.97
C TRP A 413 -0.79 36.94 -5.55
N ASP A 414 -0.55 36.06 -4.58
CA ASP A 414 -1.01 36.26 -3.19
C ASP A 414 -0.19 37.38 -2.51
N ASN A 415 1.10 37.51 -2.85
CA ASN A 415 2.01 38.57 -2.39
C ASN A 415 2.16 39.75 -3.38
N PHE A 416 1.24 39.92 -4.33
CA PHE A 416 1.27 41.00 -5.35
C PHE A 416 1.48 42.40 -4.75
N GLU A 417 0.79 42.70 -3.66
CA GLU A 417 0.86 43.98 -2.96
C GLU A 417 2.22 44.23 -2.27
N ALA A 418 2.78 43.20 -1.64
CA ALA A 418 4.12 43.27 -1.06
C ALA A 418 5.20 43.49 -2.13
N LEU A 419 5.08 42.78 -3.26
CA LEU A 419 5.97 42.94 -4.42
C LEU A 419 5.91 44.34 -5.03
N CYS A 420 4.75 45.00 -4.98
CA CYS A 420 4.60 46.38 -5.43
C CYS A 420 5.20 47.38 -4.43
N ARG A 421 5.06 47.17 -3.10
CA ARG A 421 5.68 48.02 -2.08
C ARG A 421 7.22 47.96 -2.17
N ALA A 422 7.80 46.76 -2.11
CA ALA A 422 9.25 46.57 -2.25
C ALA A 422 9.83 47.04 -3.62
N ALA A 423 9.01 47.13 -4.67
CA ALA A 423 9.40 47.73 -5.95
C ALA A 423 9.20 49.26 -6.04
N SER A 424 8.47 49.86 -5.09
CA SER A 424 8.23 51.31 -5.01
C SER A 424 9.32 52.03 -4.22
N ASP A 425 9.83 51.42 -3.15
CA ASP A 425 10.85 52.01 -2.27
C ASP A 425 12.22 52.22 -2.94
N ARG A 426 12.40 51.70 -4.16
CA ARG A 426 13.64 51.76 -4.94
C ARG A 426 13.42 52.39 -6.31
N MET A 427 13.93 53.60 -6.51
CA MET A 427 13.88 54.32 -7.80
C MET A 427 14.42 53.52 -8.99
N SER A 428 15.42 52.66 -8.77
CA SER A 428 15.96 51.73 -9.79
C SER A 428 14.95 50.67 -10.24
N TYR A 429 13.91 50.40 -9.46
CA TYR A 429 12.84 49.43 -9.74
C TYR A 429 11.57 50.07 -10.31
N ARG A 430 11.55 51.38 -10.63
CA ARG A 430 10.42 52.06 -11.29
C ARG A 430 9.91 51.34 -12.55
N GLY A 431 10.81 50.74 -13.34
CA GLY A 431 10.47 49.93 -14.52
C GLY A 431 10.00 48.50 -14.21
N LEU A 432 10.29 47.97 -13.03
CA LEU A 432 9.73 46.72 -12.49
C LEU A 432 8.31 46.98 -11.97
N LEU A 433 8.14 48.04 -11.16
CA LEU A 433 6.86 48.48 -10.61
C LEU A 433 5.83 48.75 -11.72
N LYS A 434 6.17 49.56 -12.74
CA LYS A 434 5.26 49.86 -13.88
C LYS A 434 4.85 48.61 -14.69
N ARG A 435 5.50 47.46 -14.49
CA ARG A 435 5.05 46.19 -15.07
C ARG A 435 4.25 45.35 -14.07
N LEU A 436 4.64 45.31 -12.79
CA LEU A 436 3.84 44.70 -11.73
C LEU A 436 2.43 45.32 -11.66
N THR A 437 2.34 46.66 -11.59
CA THR A 437 1.06 47.39 -11.50
C THR A 437 0.30 47.49 -12.83
N SER A 438 0.67 46.72 -13.86
CA SER A 438 -0.03 46.78 -15.15
C SER A 438 -1.26 45.87 -15.18
N LYS A 439 -2.37 46.38 -15.72
CA LYS A 439 -3.60 45.61 -15.96
C LYS A 439 -3.33 44.35 -16.78
N GLN A 440 -2.43 44.46 -17.77
CA GLN A 440 -1.94 43.36 -18.61
C GLN A 440 -1.31 42.24 -17.77
N PHE A 441 -0.28 42.55 -16.97
CA PHE A 441 0.43 41.53 -16.19
C PHE A 441 -0.46 40.85 -15.14
N LEU A 442 -1.42 41.58 -14.54
CA LEU A 442 -2.37 40.99 -13.60
C LEU A 442 -3.29 39.96 -14.28
N LEU A 443 -3.81 40.29 -15.47
CA LEU A 443 -4.64 39.38 -16.27
C LEU A 443 -3.85 38.17 -16.80
N ASP A 444 -2.61 38.39 -17.24
CA ASP A 444 -1.69 37.32 -17.68
C ASP A 444 -1.37 36.38 -16.50
N SER A 445 -1.08 36.93 -15.31
CA SER A 445 -0.82 36.17 -14.08
C SER A 445 -2.02 35.33 -13.66
N ALA A 446 -3.24 35.89 -13.74
CA ALA A 446 -4.47 35.19 -13.43
C ALA A 446 -4.72 34.01 -14.38
N LEU A 447 -4.58 34.24 -15.69
CA LEU A 447 -4.74 33.21 -16.71
C LEU A 447 -3.73 32.08 -16.53
N MET A 448 -2.47 32.42 -16.24
CA MET A 448 -1.44 31.43 -15.94
C MET A 448 -1.73 30.68 -14.64
N HIS A 449 -2.29 31.32 -13.61
CA HIS A 449 -2.67 30.65 -12.37
C HIS A 449 -3.79 29.62 -12.58
N ASP A 450 -4.89 30.02 -13.22
CA ASP A 450 -6.03 29.12 -13.46
C ASP A 450 -5.62 27.94 -14.37
N THR A 451 -4.79 28.21 -15.39
CA THR A 451 -4.29 27.17 -16.31
C THR A 451 -3.31 26.21 -15.64
N LEU A 452 -2.32 26.73 -14.88
CA LEU A 452 -1.35 25.88 -14.18
C LEU A 452 -1.99 25.07 -13.05
N ASN A 453 -3.12 25.53 -12.49
CA ASN A 453 -3.89 24.77 -11.50
C ASN A 453 -4.43 23.46 -12.08
N GLU A 454 -5.17 23.51 -13.20
CA GLU A 454 -5.68 22.31 -13.87
C GLU A 454 -4.55 21.37 -14.34
N LEU A 455 -3.44 21.93 -14.82
CA LEU A 455 -2.27 21.13 -15.22
C LEU A 455 -1.58 20.47 -14.01
N SER A 456 -1.54 21.12 -12.83
CA SER A 456 -0.98 20.53 -11.61
C SER A 456 -1.87 19.41 -11.08
N LEU A 457 -3.19 19.64 -11.02
CA LEU A 457 -4.17 18.61 -10.65
C LEU A 457 -4.08 17.37 -11.53
N LEU A 458 -3.91 17.54 -12.85
CA LEU A 458 -3.63 16.43 -13.77
C LEU A 458 -2.29 15.76 -13.43
N SER A 459 -1.20 16.52 -13.33
CA SER A 459 0.14 16.01 -13.07
C SER A 459 0.22 15.21 -11.76
N GLU A 460 -0.42 15.67 -10.69
CA GLU A 460 -0.49 15.00 -9.39
C GLU A 460 -1.33 13.72 -9.43
N CYS A 461 -2.43 13.71 -10.19
CA CYS A 461 -3.23 12.49 -10.35
C CYS A 461 -2.49 11.42 -11.18
N LEU A 462 -1.72 11.81 -12.20
CA LEU A 462 -0.87 10.91 -12.99
C LEU A 462 0.32 10.33 -12.20
N GLN A 463 0.76 11.01 -11.13
CA GLN A 463 1.81 10.54 -10.21
C GLN A 463 1.34 9.46 -9.21
N ARG A 464 0.03 9.19 -9.11
CA ARG A 464 -0.51 8.24 -8.12
C ARG A 464 -0.06 6.81 -8.43
N ARG A 465 0.43 6.11 -7.41
CA ARG A 465 0.89 4.70 -7.49
C ARG A 465 -0.17 3.74 -8.04
N THR A 466 -1.44 4.04 -7.76
CA THR A 466 -2.64 3.28 -8.15
C THR A 466 -3.29 3.79 -9.44
N ALA A 467 -2.70 4.75 -10.16
CA ALA A 467 -3.27 5.23 -11.43
C ALA A 467 -3.23 4.12 -12.50
N SER A 468 -4.42 3.59 -12.86
CA SER A 468 -4.59 2.76 -14.05
C SER A 468 -4.44 3.61 -15.32
N VAL A 469 -4.11 2.97 -16.44
CA VAL A 469 -4.03 3.65 -17.74
C VAL A 469 -5.41 4.19 -18.20
N PRO A 470 -6.55 3.47 -18.04
CA PRO A 470 -7.88 4.04 -18.21
C PRO A 470 -8.16 5.26 -17.33
N TYR A 471 -7.80 5.21 -16.05
CA TYR A 471 -7.96 6.35 -15.12
C TYR A 471 -7.16 7.57 -15.60
N ALA A 472 -5.93 7.37 -16.07
CA ALA A 472 -5.13 8.42 -16.67
C ALA A 472 -5.79 8.99 -17.95
N ASP A 473 -6.26 8.15 -18.88
CA ASP A 473 -6.96 8.59 -20.11
C ASP A 473 -8.22 9.43 -19.80
N LYS A 474 -9.04 8.97 -18.85
CA LYS A 474 -10.22 9.66 -18.33
C LYS A 474 -9.89 11.05 -17.77
N LEU A 475 -8.77 11.17 -17.05
CA LEU A 475 -8.28 12.44 -16.51
C LEU A 475 -7.72 13.37 -17.59
N MET A 476 -6.91 12.86 -18.51
CA MET A 476 -6.33 13.65 -19.61
C MET A 476 -7.43 14.27 -20.48
N LYS A 477 -8.41 13.45 -20.88
CA LYS A 477 -9.60 13.91 -21.61
C LYS A 477 -10.45 14.91 -20.81
N ARG A 478 -10.49 14.79 -19.48
CA ARG A 478 -11.21 15.73 -18.59
C ARG A 478 -10.52 17.09 -18.54
N SER A 479 -9.21 17.13 -18.31
CA SER A 479 -8.45 18.39 -18.23
C SER A 479 -8.37 19.13 -19.57
N ILE A 480 -8.33 18.42 -20.71
CA ILE A 480 -8.50 19.03 -22.04
C ILE A 480 -9.82 19.82 -22.12
N ARG A 481 -10.96 19.21 -21.75
CA ARG A 481 -12.26 19.89 -21.76
C ARG A 481 -12.33 21.10 -20.83
N PHE A 482 -11.67 21.05 -19.67
CA PHE A 482 -11.59 22.22 -18.77
C PHE A 482 -10.73 23.35 -19.36
N ILE A 483 -9.59 23.03 -19.99
CA ILE A 483 -8.73 24.01 -20.67
C ILE A 483 -9.47 24.68 -21.84
N GLU A 484 -10.27 23.92 -22.59
CA GLU A 484 -11.09 24.45 -23.68
C GLU A 484 -12.25 25.32 -23.16
N ALA A 485 -12.95 24.87 -22.12
CA ALA A 485 -14.00 25.64 -21.45
C ALA A 485 -13.49 26.97 -20.86
N MET A 486 -12.22 27.03 -20.42
CA MET A 486 -11.58 28.27 -19.95
C MET A 486 -11.42 29.34 -21.05
N GLY A 487 -11.48 28.95 -22.33
CA GLY A 487 -11.51 29.86 -23.47
C GLY A 487 -12.80 30.66 -23.55
N GLU A 488 -13.94 30.03 -23.24
CA GLU A 488 -15.22 30.73 -23.09
C GLU A 488 -15.30 31.37 -21.70
N ARG A 489 -15.44 30.52 -20.67
CA ARG A 489 -15.78 30.87 -19.29
C ARG A 489 -14.48 31.10 -18.50
N PRO A 490 -14.16 32.34 -18.09
CA PRO A 490 -12.89 32.59 -17.40
C PRO A 490 -12.82 31.86 -16.05
N GLY A 491 -11.63 31.37 -15.69
CA GLY A 491 -11.38 30.74 -14.39
C GLY A 491 -11.47 31.72 -13.21
N PRO A 492 -11.42 31.22 -11.96
CA PRO A 492 -11.68 32.01 -10.76
C PRO A 492 -10.70 33.17 -10.56
N LYS A 493 -9.39 32.97 -10.81
CA LYS A 493 -8.40 34.06 -10.69
C LYS A 493 -8.60 35.08 -11.83
N VAL A 494 -8.96 34.65 -13.06
CA VAL A 494 -9.26 35.59 -14.16
C VAL A 494 -10.53 36.40 -13.90
N LEU A 495 -11.55 35.82 -13.27
CA LEU A 495 -12.73 36.57 -12.82
C LEU A 495 -12.37 37.60 -11.74
N ALA A 496 -11.59 37.21 -10.73
CA ALA A 496 -11.09 38.14 -9.71
C ALA A 496 -10.24 39.26 -10.32
N ALA A 497 -9.34 38.96 -11.26
CA ALA A 497 -8.54 39.93 -11.98
C ALA A 497 -9.41 40.94 -12.76
N LYS A 498 -10.48 40.48 -13.43
CA LYS A 498 -11.41 41.38 -14.15
C LYS A 498 -12.13 42.35 -13.22
N ILE A 499 -12.58 41.89 -12.05
CA ILE A 499 -13.20 42.75 -11.02
C ILE A 499 -12.19 43.82 -10.57
N VAL A 500 -10.97 43.40 -10.21
CA VAL A 500 -9.89 44.28 -9.76
C VAL A 500 -9.43 45.27 -10.86
N VAL A 501 -9.43 44.87 -12.13
CA VAL A 501 -9.13 45.75 -13.27
C VAL A 501 -10.25 46.79 -13.50
N SER A 502 -11.50 46.48 -13.15
CA SER A 502 -12.63 47.40 -13.24
C SER A 502 -12.69 48.40 -12.07
N THR A 503 -12.28 48.01 -10.86
CA THR A 503 -12.11 48.95 -9.72
C THR A 503 -10.82 49.76 -9.83
N GLY A 504 -9.84 49.29 -10.61
CA GLY A 504 -8.56 49.94 -10.84
C GLY A 504 -7.55 49.83 -9.68
N ARG A 505 -7.84 49.05 -8.63
CA ARG A 505 -6.95 48.86 -7.47
C ARG A 505 -6.91 47.39 -7.00
N PHE A 506 -5.71 46.86 -6.77
CA PHE A 506 -5.48 45.58 -6.07
C PHE A 506 -4.96 45.88 -4.66
N GLY A 507 -5.79 45.70 -3.62
CA GLY A 507 -5.43 46.14 -2.27
C GLY A 507 -5.15 47.66 -2.26
N SER A 508 -4.03 48.08 -1.67
CA SER A 508 -3.60 49.48 -1.73
C SER A 508 -3.03 49.93 -3.10
N VAL A 509 -2.76 49.00 -4.03
CA VAL A 509 -2.01 49.26 -5.28
C VAL A 509 -2.92 49.75 -6.41
N GLU A 510 -2.60 50.90 -6.99
CA GLU A 510 -3.27 51.41 -8.20
C GLU A 510 -2.77 50.71 -9.47
N LEU A 511 -3.69 50.36 -10.37
CA LEU A 511 -3.39 49.64 -11.61
C LEU A 511 -3.34 50.55 -12.83
N THR A 512 -2.17 50.57 -13.46
CA THR A 512 -1.87 51.35 -14.66
C THR A 512 -2.10 50.55 -15.95
N ASP A 513 -2.31 51.25 -17.06
CA ASP A 513 -2.29 50.64 -18.39
C ASP A 513 -0.88 50.68 -18.98
N ASN A 514 -0.47 49.60 -19.65
CA ASN A 514 0.85 49.47 -20.25
C ASN A 514 0.79 48.69 -21.58
N ALA A 515 0.23 49.33 -22.61
CA ALA A 515 0.12 48.82 -23.99
C ALA A 515 1.45 48.40 -24.67
N LYS A 516 2.61 48.56 -24.01
CA LYS A 516 3.89 47.97 -24.46
C LYS A 516 4.10 46.52 -24.01
N ILE A 517 3.22 45.98 -23.16
CA ILE A 517 3.25 44.58 -22.72
C ILE A 517 2.48 43.74 -23.74
N LEU A 518 3.17 42.75 -24.32
CA LEU A 518 2.54 41.74 -25.14
C LEU A 518 1.84 40.70 -24.24
N SER A 519 0.55 40.90 -23.99
CA SER A 519 -0.28 39.98 -23.19
C SER A 519 -0.50 38.63 -23.88
N ILE A 520 -0.90 37.65 -23.07
CA ILE A 520 -1.28 36.30 -23.51
C ILE A 520 -2.65 36.36 -24.19
N ASN A 521 -2.71 36.05 -25.48
CA ASN A 521 -3.97 35.82 -26.17
C ASN A 521 -4.65 34.56 -25.61
N ARG A 522 -5.61 34.73 -24.68
CA ARG A 522 -6.31 33.65 -23.98
C ARG A 522 -6.80 32.54 -24.91
N GLN A 523 -7.48 32.91 -26.01
CA GLN A 523 -8.11 31.92 -26.90
C GLN A 523 -7.07 31.13 -27.70
N GLN A 524 -6.02 31.81 -28.18
CA GLN A 524 -4.91 31.17 -28.89
C GLN A 524 -4.10 30.27 -27.95
N PHE A 525 -3.80 30.75 -26.74
CA PHE A 525 -3.02 30.02 -25.74
C PHE A 525 -3.73 28.73 -25.30
N LEU A 526 -4.99 28.82 -24.86
CA LEU A 526 -5.73 27.65 -24.37
C LEU A 526 -6.01 26.62 -25.47
N ARG A 527 -6.30 27.06 -26.71
CA ARG A 527 -6.44 26.16 -27.87
C ARG A 527 -5.11 25.53 -28.28
N SER A 528 -4.00 26.27 -28.21
CA SER A 528 -2.67 25.68 -28.45
C SER A 528 -2.32 24.65 -27.37
N LEU A 529 -2.71 24.91 -26.12
CA LEU A 529 -2.49 24.00 -25.01
C LEU A 529 -3.32 22.72 -25.14
N SER A 530 -4.62 22.81 -25.44
CA SER A 530 -5.47 21.62 -25.60
C SER A 530 -5.03 20.75 -26.79
N ASN A 531 -4.66 21.38 -27.91
CA ASN A 531 -4.06 20.71 -29.07
C ASN A 531 -2.75 19.99 -28.70
N ASN A 532 -1.81 20.69 -28.04
CA ASN A 532 -0.51 20.12 -27.68
C ASN A 532 -0.63 19.00 -26.65
N ILE A 533 -1.53 19.10 -25.67
CA ILE A 533 -1.81 18.01 -24.72
C ILE A 533 -2.40 16.81 -25.48
N SER A 534 -3.39 17.01 -26.35
CA SER A 534 -3.98 15.92 -27.14
C SER A 534 -2.93 15.16 -27.95
N HIS A 535 -2.10 15.88 -28.73
CA HIS A 535 -1.01 15.29 -29.52
C HIS A 535 0.09 14.64 -28.65
N ARG A 536 0.37 15.17 -27.46
CA ARG A 536 1.43 14.62 -26.59
C ARG A 536 1.00 13.40 -25.78
N MET A 537 -0.28 13.28 -25.44
CA MET A 537 -0.76 12.35 -24.40
C MET A 537 -1.44 11.06 -24.92
N PHE A 538 -2.03 11.05 -26.11
CA PHE A 538 -2.76 9.88 -26.64
C PHE A 538 -1.94 8.99 -27.60
N THR A 539 -0.83 8.44 -27.09
CA THR A 539 0.06 7.49 -27.80
C THR A 539 0.89 6.70 -26.77
N THR A 540 1.55 5.61 -27.14
CA THR A 540 2.48 4.87 -26.26
C THR A 540 3.94 5.37 -26.35
N VAL A 541 4.34 5.93 -27.51
CA VAL A 541 5.75 6.22 -27.86
C VAL A 541 6.18 7.68 -27.60
N SER A 542 7.42 8.00 -27.95
CA SER A 542 7.92 9.40 -27.96
C SER A 542 7.17 10.22 -29.01
N SER A 543 6.23 11.05 -28.56
CA SER A 543 5.26 11.79 -29.37
C SER A 543 5.84 12.86 -30.30
N ARG A 544 7.16 13.10 -30.30
CA ARG A 544 7.85 13.85 -31.37
C ARG A 544 8.04 13.01 -32.66
N ARG A 545 7.72 11.71 -32.61
CA ARG A 545 7.86 10.75 -33.73
C ARG A 545 6.73 9.71 -33.78
N ALA A 546 5.65 9.92 -33.02
CA ALA A 546 4.44 9.12 -33.16
C ALA A 546 3.81 9.35 -34.54
N ASN A 547 3.21 8.32 -35.11
CA ASN A 547 2.40 8.38 -36.32
C ASN A 547 0.98 7.86 -36.03
N ALA A 548 0.11 7.86 -37.05
CA ALA A 548 -1.27 7.40 -36.92
C ALA A 548 -1.41 5.93 -36.44
N GLN A 549 -0.38 5.07 -36.62
CA GLN A 549 -0.37 3.73 -36.04
C GLN A 549 -0.06 3.79 -34.53
N ASP A 550 0.96 4.57 -34.12
CA ASP A 550 1.31 4.74 -32.70
C ASP A 550 0.18 5.42 -31.87
N GLU A 551 -0.75 6.12 -32.53
CA GLU A 551 -1.99 6.66 -31.96
C GLU A 551 -3.12 5.61 -31.96
N SER A 552 -3.32 4.90 -33.08
CA SER A 552 -4.30 3.80 -33.20
C SER A 552 -4.04 2.69 -32.19
N ASP A 553 -2.78 2.28 -32.00
CA ASP A 553 -2.35 1.27 -31.04
C ASP A 553 -2.66 1.70 -29.59
N TYR A 554 -2.56 2.99 -29.28
CA TYR A 554 -2.98 3.53 -28.00
C TYR A 554 -4.50 3.52 -27.83
N VAL A 555 -5.26 3.95 -28.85
CA VAL A 555 -6.74 3.90 -28.81
C VAL A 555 -7.24 2.47 -28.64
N GLN A 556 -6.63 1.50 -29.33
CA GLN A 556 -6.95 0.08 -29.20
C GLN A 556 -6.55 -0.47 -27.82
N LEU A 557 -5.42 -0.06 -27.25
CA LEU A 557 -5.05 -0.40 -25.87
C LEU A 557 -6.04 0.18 -24.85
N ILE A 558 -6.48 1.44 -25.01
CA ILE A 558 -7.51 2.04 -24.15
C ILE A 558 -8.84 1.32 -24.29
N LYS A 559 -9.26 0.94 -25.51
CA LYS A 559 -10.46 0.11 -25.72
C LYS A 559 -10.37 -1.21 -24.96
N GLN A 560 -9.22 -1.89 -25.07
CA GLN A 560 -8.96 -3.16 -24.39
C GLN A 560 -8.99 -3.02 -22.87
N LEU A 561 -8.35 -2.00 -22.30
CA LEU A 561 -8.28 -1.81 -20.85
C LEU A 561 -9.59 -1.28 -20.25
N ASN A 562 -10.37 -0.47 -20.97
CA ASN A 562 -11.65 0.08 -20.49
C ASN A 562 -12.72 -1.01 -20.20
N VAL A 563 -12.59 -2.19 -20.81
CA VAL A 563 -13.47 -3.35 -20.57
C VAL A 563 -13.34 -3.88 -19.14
N LEU A 564 -12.17 -3.71 -18.49
CA LEU A 564 -11.92 -4.12 -17.11
C LEU A 564 -12.37 -3.07 -16.07
N GLU A 565 -12.98 -1.96 -16.48
CA GLU A 565 -13.38 -0.87 -15.58
C GLU A 565 -14.91 -0.77 -15.53
N PRO A 566 -15.59 -1.25 -14.47
CA PRO A 566 -17.05 -1.41 -14.43
C PRO A 566 -17.86 -0.14 -14.69
N GLY A 567 -17.32 1.01 -14.29
CA GLY A 567 -17.91 2.33 -14.58
C GLY A 567 -17.90 2.76 -16.06
N ASN A 568 -17.46 1.90 -16.98
CA ASN A 568 -17.54 2.07 -18.43
C ASN A 568 -18.50 1.06 -19.11
N TRP A 569 -19.09 0.11 -18.37
CA TRP A 569 -19.95 -0.93 -18.94
C TRP A 569 -21.30 -0.39 -19.41
N PRO A 570 -21.95 -1.02 -20.42
CA PRO A 570 -23.36 -0.79 -20.72
C PRO A 570 -24.23 -1.09 -19.49
N PRO A 571 -25.41 -0.44 -19.35
CA PRO A 571 -26.44 -0.91 -18.43
C PRO A 571 -26.76 -2.38 -18.70
N ALA A 572 -27.04 -3.18 -17.65
CA ALA A 572 -27.23 -4.63 -17.79
C ALA A 572 -28.31 -5.03 -18.82
N GLN A 573 -29.34 -4.19 -19.00
CA GLN A 573 -30.38 -4.33 -20.03
C GLN A 573 -29.88 -4.19 -21.49
N ASP A 574 -28.78 -3.49 -21.71
CA ASP A 574 -28.19 -3.16 -23.01
C ASP A 574 -26.85 -3.87 -23.26
N MET A 575 -26.44 -4.77 -22.36
CA MET A 575 -25.15 -5.46 -22.45
C MET A 575 -25.21 -6.60 -23.50
N PRO A 576 -24.35 -6.58 -24.53
CA PRO A 576 -24.38 -7.60 -25.58
C PRO A 576 -23.81 -8.95 -25.07
N PRO A 577 -24.34 -10.09 -25.52
CA PRO A 577 -23.74 -11.40 -25.25
C PRO A 577 -22.27 -11.44 -25.70
N GLY A 578 -21.38 -11.88 -24.81
CA GLY A 578 -19.93 -11.87 -25.06
C GLY A 578 -19.28 -10.48 -25.04
N PHE A 579 -19.90 -9.49 -24.38
CA PHE A 579 -19.29 -8.17 -24.13
C PHE A 579 -17.85 -8.32 -23.63
N GLY A 580 -16.91 -7.62 -24.27
CA GLY A 580 -15.51 -7.56 -23.85
C GLY A 580 -14.65 -8.81 -24.12
N GLU A 581 -15.22 -9.95 -24.51
CA GLU A 581 -14.44 -11.21 -24.63
C GLU A 581 -13.29 -11.11 -25.65
N THR A 582 -13.47 -10.33 -26.73
CA THR A 582 -12.41 -10.08 -27.72
C THR A 582 -11.27 -9.23 -27.13
N GLU A 583 -11.60 -8.22 -26.34
CA GLU A 583 -10.64 -7.38 -25.63
C GLU A 583 -9.86 -8.16 -24.56
N ILE A 584 -10.56 -8.98 -23.76
CA ILE A 584 -9.97 -9.88 -22.76
C ILE A 584 -9.03 -10.89 -23.43
N ALA A 585 -9.46 -11.53 -24.53
CA ALA A 585 -8.63 -12.46 -25.29
C ALA A 585 -7.35 -11.79 -25.83
N ALA A 586 -7.46 -10.57 -26.37
CA ALA A 586 -6.32 -9.83 -26.91
C ALA A 586 -5.32 -9.38 -25.82
N LEU A 587 -5.80 -8.98 -24.64
CA LEU A 587 -4.93 -8.72 -23.49
C LEU A 587 -4.25 -10.00 -22.98
N CYS A 588 -5.00 -11.11 -22.88
CA CYS A 588 -4.45 -12.40 -22.48
C CYS A 588 -3.39 -12.90 -23.48
N GLN A 589 -3.60 -12.73 -24.78
CA GLN A 589 -2.59 -13.04 -25.80
C GLN A 589 -1.31 -12.19 -25.63
N ARG A 590 -1.45 -10.89 -25.33
CA ARG A 590 -0.31 -10.00 -25.08
C ARG A 590 0.49 -10.44 -23.85
N PHE A 591 -0.18 -10.65 -22.73
CA PHE A 591 0.41 -11.03 -21.43
C PHE A 591 0.65 -12.55 -21.26
N ARG A 592 0.34 -13.36 -22.30
CA ARG A 592 0.49 -14.82 -22.33
C ARG A 592 -0.27 -15.58 -21.23
N LEU A 593 -1.49 -15.11 -20.93
CA LEU A 593 -2.41 -15.70 -19.97
C LEU A 593 -3.39 -16.68 -20.63
N HIS A 594 -4.01 -17.55 -19.84
CA HIS A 594 -4.92 -18.58 -20.34
C HIS A 594 -6.30 -17.98 -20.69
N ILE A 595 -6.49 -17.69 -21.99
CA ILE A 595 -7.65 -16.95 -22.55
C ILE A 595 -9.00 -17.48 -22.03
N ALA A 596 -9.25 -18.78 -22.07
CA ALA A 596 -10.57 -19.35 -21.72
C ALA A 596 -10.90 -19.23 -20.22
N SER A 597 -9.88 -19.25 -19.36
CA SER A 597 -10.03 -19.04 -17.90
C SER A 597 -10.35 -17.57 -17.63
N ALA A 598 -9.54 -16.64 -18.17
CA ALA A 598 -9.78 -15.21 -18.01
C ALA A 598 -11.11 -14.73 -18.62
N ILE A 599 -11.62 -15.35 -19.69
CA ILE A 599 -12.96 -15.07 -20.23
C ILE A 599 -14.06 -15.52 -19.26
N ASN A 600 -13.96 -16.72 -18.67
CA ASN A 600 -14.95 -17.17 -17.69
C ASN A 600 -14.91 -16.28 -16.43
N GLY A 601 -13.73 -16.03 -15.87
CA GLY A 601 -13.57 -15.11 -14.75
C GLY A 601 -14.02 -13.67 -15.06
N PHE A 602 -14.04 -13.25 -16.32
CA PHE A 602 -14.61 -11.96 -16.73
C PHE A 602 -16.16 -11.98 -16.80
N ARG A 603 -16.77 -13.10 -17.18
CA ARG A 603 -18.23 -13.29 -17.09
C ARG A 603 -18.68 -13.29 -15.64
N ASP A 604 -18.00 -14.04 -14.78
CA ASP A 604 -18.25 -14.07 -13.33
C ASP A 604 -18.14 -12.66 -12.71
N PHE A 605 -17.17 -11.85 -13.17
CA PHE A 605 -16.98 -10.46 -12.72
C PHE A 605 -18.07 -9.50 -13.24
N ILE A 606 -18.63 -9.75 -14.42
CA ILE A 606 -19.82 -9.03 -14.90
C ILE A 606 -21.04 -9.39 -14.04
N GLU A 607 -21.22 -10.66 -13.70
CA GLU A 607 -22.33 -11.13 -12.86
C GLU A 607 -22.23 -10.60 -11.41
N SER A 608 -21.02 -10.44 -10.87
CA SER A 608 -20.79 -9.74 -9.59
C SER A 608 -20.93 -8.21 -9.66
N SER A 609 -21.36 -7.66 -10.80
CA SER A 609 -21.45 -6.21 -11.08
C SER A 609 -20.12 -5.46 -10.98
N GLY A 610 -19.00 -6.17 -11.03
CA GLY A 610 -17.66 -5.59 -11.02
C GLY A 610 -17.16 -5.13 -9.64
N ASP A 611 -17.57 -5.80 -8.56
CA ASP A 611 -17.00 -5.51 -7.23
C ASP A 611 -15.52 -5.96 -7.15
N ASP A 612 -14.63 -5.02 -6.86
CA ASP A 612 -13.18 -5.26 -6.75
C ASP A 612 -12.86 -6.28 -5.64
N ASP A 613 -13.61 -6.29 -4.52
CA ASP A 613 -13.35 -7.21 -3.39
C ASP A 613 -13.68 -8.68 -3.74
N ASP A 614 -14.67 -8.90 -4.63
CA ASP A 614 -15.07 -10.23 -5.14
C ASP A 614 -14.42 -10.59 -6.50
N THR A 615 -13.36 -9.87 -6.92
CA THR A 615 -12.62 -10.14 -8.19
C THR A 615 -12.29 -11.63 -8.38
N PRO A 616 -12.85 -12.31 -9.40
CA PRO A 616 -12.65 -13.74 -9.62
C PRO A 616 -11.18 -14.15 -9.78
N ALA A 617 -10.82 -15.30 -9.21
CA ALA A 617 -9.43 -15.81 -9.19
C ALA A 617 -8.85 -15.99 -10.60
N ASP A 618 -9.67 -16.41 -11.56
CA ASP A 618 -9.31 -16.62 -12.97
C ASP A 618 -9.05 -15.29 -13.72
N LEU A 619 -9.68 -14.19 -13.30
CA LEU A 619 -9.50 -12.85 -13.88
C LEU A 619 -8.30 -12.11 -13.27
N ARG A 620 -8.01 -12.37 -11.99
CA ARG A 620 -7.00 -11.62 -11.20
C ARG A 620 -5.61 -11.52 -11.84
N PRO A 621 -5.03 -12.57 -12.48
CA PRO A 621 -3.75 -12.47 -13.19
C PRO A 621 -3.77 -11.45 -14.33
N LEU A 622 -4.91 -11.28 -15.02
CA LEU A 622 -5.06 -10.27 -16.06
C LEU A 622 -5.10 -8.87 -15.46
N MET A 623 -5.85 -8.67 -14.36
CA MET A 623 -5.90 -7.39 -13.67
C MET A 623 -4.55 -6.99 -13.06
N ASN A 624 -3.75 -7.94 -12.58
CA ASN A 624 -2.36 -7.67 -12.16
C ASN A 624 -1.49 -7.26 -13.35
N CYS A 625 -1.58 -7.94 -14.50
CA CYS A 625 -0.85 -7.56 -15.71
C CYS A 625 -1.23 -6.18 -16.26
N THR A 626 -2.49 -5.73 -16.14
CA THR A 626 -2.86 -4.35 -16.53
C THR A 626 -2.42 -3.32 -15.49
N LYS A 627 -2.52 -3.65 -14.19
CA LYS A 627 -1.96 -2.84 -13.10
C LYS A 627 -0.43 -2.73 -13.15
N LEU A 628 0.27 -3.68 -13.78
CA LEU A 628 1.72 -3.62 -14.01
C LEU A 628 2.15 -2.53 -15.01
N ILE A 629 1.26 -1.98 -15.82
CA ILE A 629 1.60 -0.88 -16.75
C ILE A 629 1.82 0.42 -15.94
N PRO A 630 3.01 1.06 -15.99
CA PRO A 630 3.28 2.24 -15.18
C PRO A 630 2.92 3.54 -15.89
N CYS A 631 1.90 4.27 -15.43
CA CYS A 631 1.54 5.58 -15.97
C CYS A 631 2.68 6.61 -15.97
N ASN A 632 3.59 6.51 -15.00
CA ASN A 632 4.61 7.53 -14.69
C ASN A 632 5.88 6.86 -14.14
N THR A 633 7.06 7.44 -14.42
CA THR A 633 8.36 7.05 -13.87
C THR A 633 8.66 7.69 -12.51
N LEU A 634 8.05 8.84 -12.20
CA LEU A 634 8.28 9.53 -10.94
C LEU A 634 7.52 8.86 -9.79
N ILE A 635 8.17 7.91 -9.14
CA ILE A 635 7.73 7.40 -7.85
C ILE A 635 8.14 8.47 -6.81
N GLU A 636 7.19 9.04 -6.05
CA GLU A 636 7.47 9.96 -4.91
C GLU A 636 8.24 9.29 -3.75
N ARG A 637 8.86 8.14 -3.99
CA ARG A 637 9.74 7.42 -3.10
C ARG A 637 10.98 6.87 -3.83
N VAL A 638 11.95 7.75 -4.06
CA VAL A 638 13.37 7.41 -3.78
C VAL A 638 13.47 6.85 -2.34
N SER A 639 12.64 7.40 -1.45
CA SER A 639 12.55 7.22 0.00
C SER A 639 11.70 6.04 0.52
N ALA A 640 11.67 4.87 -0.15
CA ALA A 640 11.12 3.63 0.44
C ALA A 640 12.12 2.49 0.56
N LEU A 641 12.99 2.29 -0.44
CA LEU A 641 13.89 1.14 -0.46
C LEU A 641 15.36 1.50 -0.36
N MET A 642 15.77 2.72 -0.75
CA MET A 642 16.86 3.37 0.00
C MET A 642 16.47 3.50 1.48
N PHE A 643 15.21 3.78 1.80
CA PHE A 643 14.72 3.92 3.18
C PHE A 643 14.71 2.59 3.97
N ILE A 644 14.44 1.41 3.41
CA ILE A 644 14.67 0.15 4.16
C ILE A 644 16.19 -0.15 4.26
N LYS A 645 16.96 0.10 3.20
CA LYS A 645 18.40 -0.24 3.11
C LYS A 645 19.32 0.78 3.82
N LEU A 646 18.81 1.94 4.26
CA LEU A 646 19.49 3.02 5.02
C LEU A 646 18.75 3.48 6.30
N HIS A 647 17.44 3.26 6.42
CA HIS A 647 16.60 3.68 7.56
C HIS A 647 15.66 2.57 8.08
N GLY A 648 15.84 1.32 7.65
CA GLY A 648 15.04 0.20 8.18
C GLY A 648 15.28 0.04 9.69
N PRO A 649 14.23 -0.19 10.50
CA PRO A 649 14.41 -0.36 11.95
C PRO A 649 15.34 -1.55 12.23
N PRO A 650 16.27 -1.45 13.20
CA PRO A 650 17.09 -2.58 13.62
C PRO A 650 16.22 -3.78 13.99
N MET A 651 16.69 -5.01 13.78
CA MET A 651 15.92 -6.26 13.98
C MET A 651 15.17 -6.36 15.32
N LYS A 652 15.66 -5.71 16.39
CA LYS A 652 15.00 -5.63 17.71
C LYS A 652 13.72 -4.78 17.75
N GLN A 653 13.41 -4.04 16.69
CA GLN A 653 12.29 -3.10 16.56
C GLN A 653 11.42 -3.38 15.32
N TRP A 654 11.73 -4.41 14.52
CA TRP A 654 10.96 -4.76 13.32
C TRP A 654 9.91 -5.85 13.60
N ASP A 655 8.65 -5.42 13.72
CA ASP A 655 7.48 -6.29 13.80
C ASP A 655 7.09 -6.81 12.39
N PRO A 656 7.08 -8.13 12.15
CA PRO A 656 6.69 -8.73 10.88
C PRO A 656 5.22 -9.15 10.81
N THR A 657 4.44 -8.98 11.89
CA THR A 657 3.16 -9.67 12.10
C THR A 657 2.17 -9.50 10.93
N SER A 658 2.06 -8.30 10.35
CA SER A 658 1.20 -8.05 9.19
C SER A 658 1.55 -8.89 7.96
N TYR A 659 2.83 -9.01 7.63
CA TYR A 659 3.32 -9.75 6.46
C TYR A 659 3.07 -11.25 6.58
N VAL A 660 3.28 -11.80 7.78
CA VAL A 660 3.10 -13.25 8.01
C VAL A 660 1.62 -13.60 8.31
N THR A 661 0.78 -12.59 8.62
CA THR A 661 -0.69 -12.68 8.58
C THR A 661 -1.25 -12.81 7.16
N THR A 662 -0.52 -12.34 6.14
CA THR A 662 -0.77 -12.70 4.74
C THR A 662 -0.29 -14.13 4.46
N TRP A 663 0.95 -14.45 4.84
CA TRP A 663 1.59 -15.77 4.59
C TRP A 663 0.72 -16.98 4.98
N LEU A 664 0.26 -17.03 6.23
CA LEU A 664 -0.46 -18.18 6.80
C LEU A 664 -1.90 -18.35 6.29
N ARG A 665 -2.36 -17.53 5.33
CA ARG A 665 -3.65 -17.73 4.66
C ARG A 665 -3.60 -18.81 3.57
N CYS A 666 -2.42 -19.05 3.01
CA CYS A 666 -2.23 -19.94 1.85
C CYS A 666 -1.19 -21.04 2.09
N HIS A 667 -0.41 -20.98 3.18
CA HIS A 667 0.70 -21.89 3.45
C HIS A 667 0.65 -22.46 4.87
N HIS A 668 1.19 -23.67 5.04
CA HIS A 668 1.38 -24.29 6.35
C HIS A 668 2.36 -23.47 7.22
N SER A 669 2.18 -23.52 8.54
CA SER A 669 3.14 -22.94 9.48
C SER A 669 4.38 -23.83 9.65
N ALA A 670 5.46 -23.24 10.17
CA ALA A 670 6.66 -23.95 10.63
C ALA A 670 6.43 -24.91 11.82
N GLU A 671 5.18 -25.16 12.23
CA GLU A 671 4.82 -26.18 13.24
C GLU A 671 3.86 -27.25 12.70
N ASP A 672 3.44 -27.20 11.44
CA ASP A 672 2.60 -28.27 10.87
C ASP A 672 3.44 -29.56 10.71
N ARG A 673 3.08 -30.58 11.49
CA ARG A 673 3.70 -31.92 11.51
C ARG A 673 3.63 -32.69 10.19
N ARG A 674 2.94 -32.16 9.16
CA ARG A 674 2.97 -32.68 7.78
C ARG A 674 4.18 -32.18 6.99
N THR A 675 4.87 -31.13 7.43
CA THR A 675 6.20 -30.80 6.89
C THR A 675 7.19 -31.89 7.29
N ARG A 676 8.06 -32.33 6.36
CA ARG A 676 9.07 -33.35 6.68
C ARG A 676 10.13 -32.73 7.61
N PRO A 677 10.41 -33.31 8.80
CA PRO A 677 11.57 -32.92 9.57
C PRO A 677 12.85 -33.28 8.81
N ALA A 678 13.91 -32.51 9.02
CA ALA A 678 15.24 -32.87 8.51
C ALA A 678 15.80 -34.03 9.33
N THR A 679 16.33 -35.05 8.65
CA THR A 679 17.12 -36.12 9.28
C THR A 679 18.59 -35.87 9.00
N GLU A 680 19.44 -35.94 10.02
CA GLU A 680 20.89 -35.86 9.85
C GLU A 680 21.42 -37.00 8.95
N THR A 681 22.19 -36.65 7.92
CA THR A 681 23.18 -37.57 7.35
C THR A 681 24.44 -37.52 8.22
N ARG A 682 24.50 -38.40 9.23
CA ARG A 682 25.70 -38.63 10.06
C ARG A 682 26.92 -38.87 9.18
N SER A 683 27.92 -38.01 9.30
CA SER A 683 29.30 -38.32 8.92
C SER A 683 30.07 -38.77 10.16
N GLU A 684 30.91 -39.79 10.01
CA GLU A 684 31.69 -40.34 11.12
C GLU A 684 32.89 -39.43 11.42
N LEU A 685 32.84 -38.77 12.57
CA LEU A 685 33.98 -38.07 13.18
C LEU A 685 34.25 -38.66 14.57
N PRO A 686 35.51 -38.70 15.04
CA PRO A 686 35.85 -39.29 16.33
C PRO A 686 35.17 -38.58 17.51
N ASP A 687 34.93 -39.33 18.59
CA ASP A 687 34.24 -38.82 19.77
C ASP A 687 34.97 -37.57 20.32
N PRO A 688 34.29 -36.39 20.40
CA PRO A 688 34.96 -35.13 20.70
C PRO A 688 35.46 -35.08 22.14
N VAL A 689 36.60 -34.41 22.35
CA VAL A 689 37.40 -34.43 23.60
C VAL A 689 36.61 -34.08 24.88
N TRP A 690 35.51 -33.33 24.77
CA TRP A 690 34.64 -33.03 25.93
C TRP A 690 33.96 -34.27 26.54
N ARG A 691 33.97 -35.43 25.89
CA ARG A 691 33.56 -36.73 26.47
C ARG A 691 34.61 -37.40 27.37
N PHE A 692 35.83 -36.84 27.45
CA PHE A 692 36.94 -37.32 28.27
C PHE A 692 37.42 -36.28 29.29
N LEU A 693 36.57 -35.30 29.61
CA LEU A 693 36.75 -34.24 30.61
C LEU A 693 35.60 -34.26 31.61
#